data_AF-A0A973E4Z4-F1
#
_entry.id   AF-A0A973E4Z4-F1
#
_cell.length_a   1.000
_cell.length_b   1.000
_cell.length_c   1.000
_cell.angle_alpha   90.00
_cell.angle_beta   90.00
_cell.angle_gamma   90.00
#
_symmetry.space_group_name_H-M   'P 1'
#
loop_
_entity.id
_entity.type
_entity.pdbx_description
1 polymer ?
#
loop_
_entity_poly.entity_id
_entity_poly.type
_entity_poly.pdbx_seq_one_letter_code
_entity_poly.pdbx_strand_id
1 'polypeptide(L)'
;MKINSTTPLGENSGWFFECYNLIVHNDEDITQRLIQKAQQKKSENEILGVALSLYLMALSARQHGDSTQLNNDFTHNLCDICHTALNELMTVKNHSETLSLAILYGALNAVNLMLKRAEIAQTIGQVKNFVYKNCISGGSLTSSSSRDQLTYDLLLACTPFGLFEPEDLVLVSAIEKLTQAKKLESTSDDELALLAWYYAEQGSYQTARNLLHGLNIPIAKIASQRLQAMNQLATMFIKHKPMGNGNRYEPMVEERFPKLVTSEDEVVIRALSVPFSADEPLELQLKTQVIKGEMLNGHWQFIIPANEAGQIVEYQLQFKNKPDVKTKTYSYEILQKHVFGEVSAVFASCHQLIVSSNQMALKFELVDGQMTIAVQQLADNLPPKIDGKTQYNLGEFVINLSSNPFAFSVSKADYMNFESAENGLKWFANQQGDVEQIILSLQTQNTGIYGLGERYNALDQSGQFVDQYVYNQYKDQGLKTYIPMPVFYTKTGYGMHIDSYSYTWFDFASAQSDLLMMGIESNILSIQVFEGSLNDQIAQFMARTGEVKPVPTWALGPWMSSNNWDSDAEVRKQVELTKFHNIPATVLVIEAWSDEATFYIFNDATYDEVDGNESLKYSDFKFPQWGRWPDPKGLVEHLHDNDLKVILWQIPIVKQVTSLTHLQKTADEAALIDNGYGVKNADGSPYRLPEGWFKDSLLLDFTNDDAKKWWFDKRQYLIDDLAVDGFKTDGGECVFGNDLTFADGSDGLTMRNKYPVDYISAYYEFAQQNNGITFSRSGYTGAQTFPAHWAGDERSTWDAFKRSILAGLSSGMSGVVFWGWDLGGFSGPVPTAELYIRSVQMACFCPIMQFHAESKAEYNQDRTPWNIAERSDDKRALDIYRYYANLRMSLMPYLRQEAAYCVSQRTPMMRALVLDYQQDPQVSEMWDEYMFGRDLLVAPVINQNNVERQVYLPQGKWWHLFENKYYDPGWQNISASLAEIPIFAKYGSLIPLTFDDEIKLGASMPSDIDKPNKLVLLIVGKIAKTQIFTADNGVEVYVVMNSQGHVKVNYSGELDKQFILTFTETPIEVHVNNQQINPVFIDLAGRPLYAIYI
;
A
#
# COMPACT_ATOMS: atom_id res chain seq x y z
N MET A 1 -24.65 -3.37 44.38
CA MET A 1 -25.24 -3.94 43.15
C MET A 1 -24.39 -5.13 42.76
N LYS A 2 -24.97 -6.32 42.66
CA LYS A 2 -24.25 -7.55 42.29
C LYS A 2 -24.16 -7.60 40.77
N ILE A 3 -22.98 -7.36 40.24
CA ILE A 3 -22.60 -7.85 38.92
C ILE A 3 -22.75 -9.38 38.98
N ASN A 4 -23.35 -9.98 37.96
CA ASN A 4 -23.51 -11.43 37.91
C ASN A 4 -22.13 -12.07 38.12
N SER A 5 -22.06 -13.02 39.05
CA SER A 5 -20.86 -13.58 39.68
C SER A 5 -20.02 -14.47 38.75
N THR A 6 -19.97 -14.16 37.47
CA THR A 6 -19.26 -14.92 36.43
C THR A 6 -18.17 -14.11 35.74
N THR A 7 -18.01 -12.81 36.04
CA THR A 7 -16.82 -12.03 35.64
C THR A 7 -15.76 -12.02 36.75
N PRO A 8 -14.45 -12.00 36.42
CA PRO A 8 -13.35 -12.02 37.40
C PRO A 8 -13.16 -10.72 38.15
N LEU A 9 -13.70 -9.62 37.63
CA LEU A 9 -13.80 -8.40 38.42
C LEU A 9 -14.68 -8.61 39.67
N GLY A 10 -15.54 -9.64 39.70
CA GLY A 10 -16.20 -10.12 40.91
C GLY A 10 -16.84 -9.01 41.74
N GLU A 11 -16.54 -8.97 43.05
CA GLU A 11 -16.99 -7.92 43.97
C GLU A 11 -16.24 -6.57 43.80
N ASN A 12 -15.21 -6.51 42.93
CA ASN A 12 -14.32 -5.35 42.75
C ASN A 12 -14.68 -4.40 41.60
N SER A 13 -15.46 -4.85 40.61
CA SER A 13 -15.87 -4.04 39.45
C SER A 13 -16.59 -2.75 39.86
N GLY A 14 -17.49 -2.84 40.84
CA GLY A 14 -18.29 -1.69 41.27
C GLY A 14 -17.45 -0.51 41.76
N TRP A 15 -16.48 -0.77 42.65
CA TRP A 15 -15.63 0.30 43.20
C TRP A 15 -14.56 0.76 42.20
N PHE A 16 -14.04 -0.14 41.36
CA PHE A 16 -13.06 0.22 40.34
C PHE A 16 -13.63 1.23 39.36
N PHE A 17 -14.78 0.93 38.73
CA PHE A 17 -15.39 1.83 37.75
C PHE A 17 -15.86 3.14 38.39
N GLU A 18 -16.30 3.11 39.65
CA GLU A 18 -16.62 4.33 40.40
C GLU A 18 -15.38 5.22 40.59
N CYS A 19 -14.25 4.65 41.03
CA CYS A 19 -13.01 5.40 41.22
C CYS A 19 -12.38 5.85 39.89
N TYR A 20 -12.38 5.00 38.87
CA TYR A 20 -11.91 5.33 37.52
C TYR A 20 -12.72 6.50 36.96
N ASN A 21 -14.04 6.45 37.12
CA ASN A 21 -14.92 7.56 36.76
C ASN A 21 -14.53 8.84 37.52
N LEU A 22 -14.30 8.80 38.84
CA LEU A 22 -13.88 9.97 39.61
C LEU A 22 -12.53 10.57 39.14
N ILE A 23 -11.55 9.74 38.77
CA ILE A 23 -10.28 10.20 38.18
C ILE A 23 -10.54 10.91 36.85
N VAL A 24 -11.33 10.30 35.96
CA VAL A 24 -11.70 10.92 34.68
C VAL A 24 -12.40 12.29 34.89
N HIS A 25 -13.01 12.55 36.05
CA HIS A 25 -13.63 13.84 36.41
C HIS A 25 -12.73 14.81 37.18
N ASN A 26 -11.47 14.46 37.44
CA ASN A 26 -10.53 15.31 38.17
C ASN A 26 -10.96 15.61 39.63
N ASP A 27 -11.46 14.61 40.35
CA ASP A 27 -11.82 14.73 41.78
C ASP A 27 -10.56 14.82 42.67
N GLU A 28 -10.38 15.93 43.38
CA GLU A 28 -9.17 16.22 44.18
C GLU A 28 -8.98 15.30 45.42
N ASP A 29 -10.04 14.64 45.90
CA ASP A 29 -10.02 13.82 47.12
C ASP A 29 -9.83 12.32 46.83
N ILE A 30 -9.81 11.91 45.55
CA ILE A 30 -9.78 10.48 45.16
C ILE A 30 -8.50 9.78 45.62
N THR A 31 -7.37 10.50 45.61
CA THR A 31 -6.05 9.95 45.85
C THR A 31 -5.89 9.35 47.25
N GLN A 32 -6.40 10.01 48.29
CA GLN A 32 -6.37 9.49 49.66
C GLN A 32 -7.28 8.27 49.85
N ARG A 33 -8.42 8.23 49.15
CA ARG A 33 -9.33 7.08 49.16
C ARG A 33 -8.69 5.86 48.50
N LEU A 34 -7.96 6.07 47.40
CA LEU A 34 -7.23 5.00 46.71
C LEU A 34 -6.10 4.42 47.57
N ILE A 35 -5.36 5.26 48.30
CA ILE A 35 -4.32 4.78 49.24
C ILE A 35 -4.93 3.86 50.31
N GLN A 36 -6.03 4.29 50.95
CA GLN A 36 -6.71 3.47 51.96
C GLN A 36 -7.22 2.15 51.35
N LYS A 37 -7.76 2.21 50.13
CA LYS A 37 -8.24 1.02 49.41
C LYS A 37 -7.10 0.07 49.08
N ALA A 38 -5.97 0.58 48.61
CA ALA A 38 -4.78 -0.20 48.29
C ALA A 38 -4.22 -0.91 49.53
N GLN A 39 -4.17 -0.22 50.67
CA GLN A 39 -3.78 -0.79 51.96
C GLN A 39 -4.76 -1.87 52.45
N GLN A 40 -6.07 -1.63 52.31
CA GLN A 40 -7.11 -2.61 52.63
C GLN A 40 -6.91 -3.88 51.78
N LYS A 41 -6.82 -3.74 50.45
CA LYS A 41 -6.68 -4.89 49.53
C LYS A 41 -5.41 -5.69 49.75
N LYS A 42 -4.31 -5.02 50.11
CA LYS A 42 -3.08 -5.69 50.52
C LYS A 42 -3.28 -6.52 51.80
N SER A 43 -4.01 -6.00 52.79
CA SER A 43 -4.31 -6.76 54.03
C SER A 43 -5.21 -7.97 53.78
N GLU A 44 -6.01 -7.94 52.72
CA GLU A 44 -6.87 -9.04 52.26
C GLU A 44 -6.13 -10.07 51.37
N ASN A 45 -4.84 -9.85 51.08
CA ASN A 45 -4.04 -10.61 50.10
C ASN A 45 -4.69 -10.68 48.70
N GLU A 46 -5.42 -9.63 48.29
CA GLU A 46 -6.11 -9.59 47.00
C GLU A 46 -5.26 -8.90 45.93
N ILE A 47 -4.43 -9.68 45.23
CA ILE A 47 -3.44 -9.21 44.24
C ILE A 47 -4.06 -8.30 43.17
N LEU A 48 -5.17 -8.71 42.54
CA LEU A 48 -5.83 -7.91 41.50
C LEU A 48 -6.42 -6.61 42.07
N GLY A 49 -6.94 -6.62 43.29
CA GLY A 49 -7.45 -5.42 43.97
C GLY A 49 -6.35 -4.40 44.26
N VAL A 50 -5.14 -4.89 44.59
CA VAL A 50 -3.93 -4.07 44.73
C VAL A 50 -3.50 -3.47 43.38
N ALA A 51 -3.43 -4.29 42.32
CA ALA A 51 -3.06 -3.83 40.98
C ALA A 51 -4.02 -2.76 40.44
N LEU A 52 -5.34 -2.96 40.58
CA LEU A 52 -6.36 -1.98 40.20
C LEU A 52 -6.20 -0.66 40.96
N SER A 53 -5.91 -0.73 42.27
CA SER A 53 -5.69 0.46 43.09
C SER A 53 -4.46 1.23 42.63
N LEU A 54 -3.37 0.53 42.28
CA LEU A 54 -2.14 1.16 41.80
C LEU A 54 -2.27 1.75 40.40
N TYR A 55 -2.99 1.07 39.51
CA TYR A 55 -3.35 1.63 38.21
C TYR A 55 -4.10 2.96 38.37
N LEU A 56 -5.14 2.98 39.20
CA LEU A 56 -5.91 4.20 39.49
C LEU A 56 -5.07 5.29 40.17
N MET A 57 -4.20 4.92 41.13
CA MET A 57 -3.28 5.86 41.76
C MET A 57 -2.30 6.46 40.75
N ALA A 58 -1.78 5.66 39.82
CA ALA A 58 -0.86 6.12 38.79
C ALA A 58 -1.54 7.07 37.79
N LEU A 59 -2.79 6.77 37.39
CA LEU A 59 -3.59 7.67 36.58
C LEU A 59 -3.85 9.02 37.29
N SER A 60 -4.24 8.97 38.57
CA SER A 60 -4.47 10.18 39.38
C SER A 60 -3.18 11.00 39.58
N ALA A 61 -2.10 10.35 40.01
CA ALA A 61 -0.79 10.96 40.21
C ALA A 61 -0.31 11.69 38.96
N ARG A 62 -0.53 11.09 37.78
CA ARG A 62 -0.19 11.72 36.50
C ARG A 62 -1.07 12.91 36.18
N GLN A 63 -2.39 12.81 36.39
CA GLN A 63 -3.32 13.92 36.17
C GLN A 63 -2.95 15.16 37.00
N HIS A 64 -2.37 14.95 38.19
CA HIS A 64 -1.94 16.01 39.10
C HIS A 64 -0.42 16.32 39.04
N GLY A 65 0.37 15.59 38.25
CA GLY A 65 1.82 15.77 38.15
C GLY A 65 2.61 15.45 39.43
N ASP A 66 2.07 14.63 40.34
CA ASP A 66 2.68 14.29 41.65
C ASP A 66 2.95 12.78 41.76
N SER A 67 4.21 12.38 41.55
CA SER A 67 4.67 10.99 41.67
C SER A 67 5.11 10.60 43.08
N THR A 68 5.12 11.52 44.04
CA THR A 68 5.64 11.31 45.40
C THR A 68 4.90 10.16 46.10
N GLN A 69 3.63 9.98 45.77
CA GLN A 69 2.75 8.96 46.33
C GLN A 69 2.93 7.57 45.69
N LEU A 70 3.59 7.50 44.52
CA LEU A 70 3.96 6.25 43.86
C LEU A 70 5.34 5.76 44.27
N ASN A 71 6.21 6.62 44.82
CA ASN A 71 7.56 6.24 45.22
C ASN A 71 7.65 5.82 46.69
N ASN A 72 7.02 4.70 47.04
CA ASN A 72 7.00 4.15 48.39
C ASN A 72 7.29 2.63 48.41
N ASP A 73 7.46 2.06 49.61
CA ASP A 73 7.69 0.61 49.80
C ASP A 73 6.54 -0.25 49.23
N PHE A 74 5.34 0.32 49.11
CA PHE A 74 4.17 -0.38 48.60
C PHE A 74 4.27 -0.64 47.09
N THR A 75 4.72 0.33 46.30
CA THR A 75 4.98 0.15 44.86
C THR A 75 6.18 -0.77 44.59
N HIS A 76 7.21 -0.75 45.45
CA HIS A 76 8.32 -1.72 45.37
C HIS A 76 7.82 -3.15 45.55
N ASN A 77 7.03 -3.39 46.61
CA ASN A 77 6.44 -4.70 46.85
C ASN A 77 5.49 -5.14 45.71
N LEU A 78 4.86 -4.21 44.97
CA LEU A 78 4.01 -4.59 43.84
C LEU A 78 4.82 -5.26 42.73
N CYS A 79 6.03 -4.81 42.42
CA CYS A 79 6.84 -5.43 41.38
C CYS A 79 7.14 -6.91 41.70
N ASP A 80 7.41 -7.19 42.97
CA ASP A 80 7.62 -8.56 43.49
C ASP A 80 6.31 -9.36 43.51
N ILE A 81 5.20 -8.71 43.88
CA ILE A 81 3.86 -9.31 43.83
C ILE A 81 3.45 -9.62 42.39
N CYS A 82 3.74 -8.75 41.42
CA CYS A 82 3.48 -8.95 40.00
C CYS A 82 4.31 -10.10 39.45
N HIS A 83 5.59 -10.23 39.83
CA HIS A 83 6.39 -11.41 39.49
C HIS A 83 5.82 -12.70 40.10
N THR A 84 5.42 -12.66 41.36
CA THR A 84 4.80 -13.82 42.03
C THR A 84 3.47 -14.19 41.39
N ALA A 85 2.61 -13.20 41.15
CA ALA A 85 1.32 -13.35 40.49
C ALA A 85 1.48 -13.83 39.04
N LEU A 86 2.49 -13.36 38.31
CA LEU A 86 2.81 -13.84 36.99
C LEU A 86 3.20 -15.32 37.06
N ASN A 87 4.06 -15.74 37.98
CA ASN A 87 4.41 -17.15 38.15
C ASN A 87 3.20 -18.03 38.55
N GLU A 88 2.29 -17.52 39.37
CA GLU A 88 1.04 -18.21 39.72
C GLU A 88 0.05 -18.27 38.55
N LEU A 89 -0.14 -17.18 37.80
CA LEU A 89 -1.03 -17.11 36.64
C LEU A 89 -0.48 -17.93 35.46
N MET A 90 0.84 -17.96 35.26
CA MET A 90 1.50 -18.81 34.27
C MET A 90 1.36 -20.31 34.59
N THR A 91 0.98 -20.68 35.82
CA THR A 91 0.83 -22.08 36.25
C THR A 91 -0.61 -22.53 36.48
N VAL A 92 -1.55 -21.59 36.68
CA VAL A 92 -2.96 -21.87 36.98
C VAL A 92 -3.87 -21.46 35.81
N LYS A 93 -4.42 -22.47 35.12
CA LYS A 93 -5.46 -22.26 34.10
C LYS A 93 -6.79 -21.87 34.76
N ASN A 94 -7.22 -20.61 34.63
CA ASN A 94 -8.50 -20.12 35.14
C ASN A 94 -9.37 -19.49 34.03
N HIS A 95 -10.59 -19.06 34.35
CA HIS A 95 -11.59 -18.64 33.36
C HIS A 95 -11.29 -17.30 32.67
N SER A 96 -10.38 -16.47 33.21
CA SER A 96 -10.12 -15.12 32.72
C SER A 96 -8.70 -14.63 33.02
N GLU A 97 -7.78 -15.47 32.60
CA GLU A 97 -6.34 -15.27 32.67
C GLU A 97 -5.94 -13.98 31.91
N THR A 98 -6.50 -13.76 30.72
CA THR A 98 -6.20 -12.60 29.87
C THR A 98 -6.54 -11.27 30.56
N LEU A 99 -7.71 -11.18 31.21
CA LEU A 99 -8.11 -9.99 31.95
C LEU A 99 -7.20 -9.73 33.16
N SER A 100 -6.89 -10.79 33.91
CA SER A 100 -6.03 -10.71 35.09
C SER A 100 -4.64 -10.17 34.73
N LEU A 101 -4.10 -10.66 33.60
CA LEU A 101 -2.84 -10.19 33.04
C LEU A 101 -2.93 -8.77 32.49
N ALA A 102 -4.04 -8.39 31.86
CA ALA A 102 -4.24 -7.01 31.41
C ALA A 102 -4.28 -6.01 32.58
N ILE A 103 -4.94 -6.34 33.69
CA ILE A 103 -4.96 -5.50 34.90
C ILE A 103 -3.54 -5.26 35.42
N LEU A 104 -2.74 -6.34 35.53
CA LEU A 104 -1.34 -6.26 35.96
C LEU A 104 -0.51 -5.44 34.97
N TYR A 105 -0.67 -5.68 33.68
CA TYR A 105 -0.01 -4.94 32.61
C TYR A 105 -0.31 -3.44 32.70
N GLY A 106 -1.57 -3.05 32.78
CA GLY A 106 -1.99 -1.65 32.86
C GLY A 106 -1.40 -0.96 34.09
N ALA A 107 -1.41 -1.61 35.25
CA ALA A 107 -0.81 -1.09 36.48
C ALA A 107 0.71 -0.91 36.33
N LEU A 108 1.42 -1.92 35.85
CA LEU A 108 2.87 -1.87 35.65
C LEU A 108 3.23 -0.76 34.65
N ASN A 109 2.50 -0.67 33.53
CA ASN A 109 2.75 0.34 32.50
C ASN A 109 2.51 1.77 33.02
N ALA A 110 1.38 2.01 33.69
CA ALA A 110 1.06 3.32 34.25
C ALA A 110 2.08 3.77 35.32
N VAL A 111 2.57 2.84 36.14
CA VAL A 111 3.62 3.12 37.13
C VAL A 111 4.97 3.35 36.45
N ASN A 112 5.32 2.55 35.43
CA ASN A 112 6.62 2.65 34.77
C ASN A 112 6.78 3.96 33.98
N LEU A 113 5.71 4.52 33.44
CA LEU A 113 5.72 5.86 32.85
C LEU A 113 6.22 6.94 33.82
N MET A 114 6.00 6.75 35.13
CA MET A 114 6.42 7.71 36.16
C MET A 114 7.78 7.35 36.79
N LEU A 115 8.06 6.06 36.96
CA LEU A 115 9.25 5.59 37.69
C LEU A 115 10.42 5.16 36.81
N LYS A 116 10.19 4.87 35.52
CA LYS A 116 11.18 4.47 34.51
C LYS A 116 12.16 3.38 34.99
N ARG A 117 11.63 2.29 35.53
CA ARG A 117 12.45 1.19 36.08
C ARG A 117 12.61 0.07 35.07
N ALA A 118 13.85 -0.35 34.85
CA ALA A 118 14.18 -1.42 33.91
C ALA A 118 13.50 -2.76 34.29
N GLU A 119 13.38 -3.07 35.59
CA GLU A 119 12.75 -4.33 36.02
C GLU A 119 11.25 -4.33 35.69
N ILE A 120 10.57 -3.19 35.81
CA ILE A 120 9.14 -3.07 35.49
C ILE A 120 8.91 -3.17 33.98
N ALA A 121 9.72 -2.46 33.19
CA ALA A 121 9.68 -2.55 31.72
C ALA A 121 9.84 -3.99 31.22
N GLN A 122 10.78 -4.74 31.82
CA GLN A 122 10.98 -6.15 31.52
C GLN A 122 9.73 -6.98 31.80
N THR A 123 9.08 -6.78 32.95
CA THR A 123 7.85 -7.52 33.32
C THR A 123 6.70 -7.20 32.37
N ILE A 124 6.55 -5.95 31.93
CA ILE A 124 5.52 -5.54 30.94
C ILE A 124 5.67 -6.36 29.65
N GLY A 125 6.89 -6.45 29.12
CA GLY A 125 7.19 -7.25 27.93
C GLY A 125 6.90 -8.73 28.12
N GLN A 126 7.23 -9.30 29.30
CA GLN A 126 6.94 -10.70 29.63
C GLN A 126 5.43 -11.00 29.64
N VAL A 127 4.61 -10.10 30.20
CA VAL A 127 3.15 -10.24 30.21
C VAL A 127 2.61 -10.25 28.78
N LYS A 128 3.00 -9.28 27.95
CA LYS A 128 2.56 -9.20 26.55
C LYS A 128 2.92 -10.48 25.79
N ASN A 129 4.18 -10.92 25.90
CA ASN A 129 4.66 -12.15 25.25
C ASN A 129 3.90 -13.40 25.71
N PHE A 130 3.56 -13.50 27.00
CA PHE A 130 2.78 -14.62 27.51
C PHE A 130 1.38 -14.66 26.90
N VAL A 131 0.70 -13.52 26.81
CA VAL A 131 -0.66 -13.44 26.27
C VAL A 131 -0.68 -13.77 24.77
N TYR A 132 0.24 -13.22 23.97
CA TYR A 132 0.34 -13.59 22.56
C TYR A 132 0.60 -15.08 22.37
N LYS A 133 1.43 -15.69 23.23
CA LYS A 133 1.79 -17.11 23.12
C LYS A 133 0.66 -18.05 23.57
N ASN A 134 -0.11 -17.69 24.58
CA ASN A 134 -1.00 -18.63 25.27
C ASN A 134 -2.48 -18.28 25.18
N CYS A 135 -2.85 -17.05 24.86
CA CYS A 135 -4.23 -16.55 24.92
C CYS A 135 -4.78 -16.15 23.54
N ILE A 136 -4.22 -16.70 22.45
CA ILE A 136 -4.73 -16.52 21.09
C ILE A 136 -5.13 -17.91 20.55
N SER A 137 -6.37 -18.04 20.07
CA SER A 137 -6.89 -19.28 19.46
C SER A 137 -7.78 -18.92 18.27
N GLY A 138 -7.62 -19.63 17.14
CA GLY A 138 -8.41 -19.43 15.93
C GLY A 138 -8.35 -18.00 15.39
N GLY A 139 -7.17 -17.36 15.48
CA GLY A 139 -6.91 -16.00 15.03
C GLY A 139 -7.49 -14.89 15.91
N SER A 140 -8.04 -15.22 17.09
CA SER A 140 -8.64 -14.24 18.00
C SER A 140 -8.08 -14.36 19.41
N LEU A 141 -8.09 -13.24 20.14
CA LEU A 141 -7.82 -13.21 21.57
C LEU A 141 -8.88 -14.02 22.33
N THR A 142 -8.48 -14.88 23.27
CA THR A 142 -9.37 -15.67 24.13
C THR A 142 -9.33 -15.21 25.57
N SER A 143 -10.38 -15.54 26.35
CA SER A 143 -10.43 -15.19 27.78
C SER A 143 -9.43 -15.98 28.63
N SER A 144 -8.98 -17.16 28.18
CA SER A 144 -7.97 -17.97 28.87
C SER A 144 -7.22 -18.92 27.94
N SER A 145 -6.03 -19.39 28.37
CA SER A 145 -5.21 -20.38 27.64
C SER A 145 -5.78 -21.81 27.58
N SER A 146 -6.96 -22.03 28.17
CA SER A 146 -7.55 -23.37 28.34
C SER A 146 -8.89 -23.57 27.61
N ARG A 147 -9.42 -22.52 26.97
CA ARG A 147 -10.75 -22.52 26.36
C ARG A 147 -10.84 -21.59 25.15
N ASP A 148 -11.61 -22.00 24.15
CA ASP A 148 -11.96 -21.19 22.96
C ASP A 148 -13.15 -20.22 23.22
N GLN A 149 -13.52 -19.97 24.48
CA GLN A 149 -14.67 -19.13 24.80
C GLN A 149 -14.29 -17.64 24.83
N LEU A 150 -15.14 -16.83 24.18
CA LEU A 150 -15.07 -15.37 24.14
C LEU A 150 -16.11 -14.79 25.09
N THR A 151 -15.68 -13.94 26.01
CA THR A 151 -16.52 -13.18 26.94
C THR A 151 -16.25 -11.68 26.80
N TYR A 152 -17.25 -10.84 27.05
CA TYR A 152 -17.15 -9.39 26.85
C TYR A 152 -16.17 -8.69 27.81
N ASP A 153 -15.76 -9.34 28.90
CA ASP A 153 -14.72 -8.85 29.81
C ASP A 153 -13.33 -8.77 29.13
N LEU A 154 -13.14 -9.43 27.98
CA LEU A 154 -11.97 -9.24 27.11
C LEU A 154 -11.77 -7.80 26.65
N LEU A 155 -12.85 -7.03 26.53
CA LEU A 155 -12.78 -5.62 26.14
C LEU A 155 -11.96 -4.79 27.13
N LEU A 156 -11.86 -5.25 28.38
CA LEU A 156 -11.03 -4.59 29.39
C LEU A 156 -9.53 -4.78 29.14
N ALA A 157 -9.12 -5.84 28.43
CA ALA A 157 -7.74 -5.98 27.99
C ALA A 157 -7.34 -4.89 26.98
N CYS A 158 -8.32 -4.34 26.27
CA CYS A 158 -8.16 -3.15 25.45
C CYS A 158 -8.33 -1.88 26.31
N THR A 159 -9.53 -1.63 26.81
CA THR A 159 -9.87 -0.39 27.52
C THR A 159 -10.43 -0.70 28.91
N PRO A 160 -9.79 -0.26 30.02
CA PRO A 160 -8.80 0.81 30.06
C PRO A 160 -7.33 0.34 30.11
N PHE A 161 -7.04 -0.96 30.16
CA PHE A 161 -5.70 -1.43 30.55
C PHE A 161 -4.65 -1.40 29.42
N GLY A 162 -5.06 -1.30 28.16
CA GLY A 162 -4.18 -1.07 27.01
C GLY A 162 -3.20 -2.19 26.69
N LEU A 163 -3.52 -3.44 27.06
CA LEU A 163 -2.71 -4.59 26.67
C LEU A 163 -2.78 -4.82 25.14
N PHE A 164 -3.93 -4.49 24.55
CA PHE A 164 -4.18 -4.43 23.11
C PHE A 164 -4.79 -3.07 22.76
N GLU A 165 -4.53 -2.58 21.55
CA GLU A 165 -5.23 -1.43 21.00
C GLU A 165 -6.50 -1.88 20.26
N PRO A 166 -7.52 -1.01 20.08
CA PRO A 166 -8.76 -1.37 19.40
C PRO A 166 -8.57 -1.92 17.97
N GLU A 167 -7.46 -1.58 17.32
CA GLU A 167 -7.13 -1.97 15.95
C GLU A 167 -6.34 -3.28 15.86
N ASP A 168 -5.91 -3.86 16.98
CA ASP A 168 -5.17 -5.12 16.97
C ASP A 168 -6.04 -6.23 16.36
N LEU A 169 -5.56 -6.88 15.28
CA LEU A 169 -6.34 -7.84 14.50
C LEU A 169 -6.90 -8.99 15.35
N VAL A 170 -6.16 -9.44 16.36
CA VAL A 170 -6.57 -10.50 17.28
C VAL A 170 -7.76 -10.08 18.15
N LEU A 171 -7.85 -8.78 18.47
CA LEU A 171 -8.98 -8.19 19.18
C LEU A 171 -10.15 -7.94 18.23
N VAL A 172 -9.91 -7.34 17.07
CA VAL A 172 -10.95 -7.12 16.03
C VAL A 172 -11.66 -8.43 15.69
N SER A 173 -10.90 -9.50 15.45
CA SER A 173 -11.44 -10.84 15.18
C SER A 173 -12.25 -11.41 16.36
N ALA A 174 -11.83 -11.14 17.60
CA ALA A 174 -12.58 -11.51 18.80
C ALA A 174 -13.92 -10.76 18.87
N ILE A 175 -13.93 -9.47 18.52
CA ILE A 175 -15.13 -8.64 18.54
C ILE A 175 -16.12 -9.07 17.47
N GLU A 176 -15.69 -9.36 16.24
CA GLU A 176 -16.57 -9.88 15.19
C GLU A 176 -17.32 -11.14 15.64
N LYS A 177 -16.65 -12.04 16.37
CA LYS A 177 -17.24 -13.25 16.95
C LYS A 177 -18.16 -12.97 18.15
N LEU A 178 -17.97 -11.87 18.88
CA LEU A 178 -18.83 -11.41 19.97
C LEU A 178 -20.08 -10.69 19.46
N THR A 179 -19.97 -9.95 18.36
CA THR A 179 -21.04 -9.10 17.81
C THR A 179 -21.87 -9.76 16.71
N GLN A 180 -21.85 -11.09 16.61
CA GLN A 180 -22.80 -11.82 15.77
C GLN A 180 -24.23 -11.57 16.28
N ALA A 181 -25.17 -11.29 15.37
CA ALA A 181 -26.53 -10.81 15.70
C ALA A 181 -27.23 -11.60 16.82
N LYS A 182 -27.10 -12.93 16.83
CA LYS A 182 -27.71 -13.82 17.83
C LYS A 182 -27.16 -13.64 19.25
N LYS A 183 -25.89 -13.24 19.40
CA LYS A 183 -25.28 -12.96 20.72
C LYS A 183 -25.72 -11.60 21.27
N LEU A 184 -25.81 -10.59 20.39
CA LEU A 184 -26.24 -9.23 20.75
C LEU A 184 -27.64 -9.22 21.40
N GLU A 185 -28.58 -10.02 20.89
CA GLU A 185 -29.94 -10.14 21.45
C GLU A 185 -30.00 -10.62 22.91
N SER A 186 -28.96 -11.30 23.38
CA SER A 186 -28.87 -11.87 24.74
C SER A 186 -27.86 -11.16 25.66
N THR A 187 -27.32 -10.01 25.24
CA THR A 187 -26.26 -9.29 25.93
C THR A 187 -26.82 -8.39 27.04
N SER A 188 -26.15 -8.33 28.20
CA SER A 188 -26.55 -7.51 29.35
C SER A 188 -26.15 -6.04 29.22
N ASP A 189 -26.78 -5.16 30.02
CA ASP A 189 -26.48 -3.71 30.03
C ASP A 189 -24.99 -3.40 30.29
N ASP A 190 -24.34 -4.14 31.20
CA ASP A 190 -22.91 -3.97 31.50
C ASP A 190 -22.03 -4.31 30.29
N GLU A 191 -22.37 -5.38 29.57
CA GLU A 191 -21.64 -5.84 28.37
C GLU A 191 -21.86 -4.91 27.18
N LEU A 192 -23.09 -4.38 27.01
CA LEU A 192 -23.40 -3.35 26.01
C LEU A 192 -22.61 -2.06 26.29
N ALA A 193 -22.49 -1.66 27.57
CA ALA A 193 -21.70 -0.50 27.96
C ALA A 193 -20.19 -0.69 27.71
N LEU A 194 -19.65 -1.90 27.93
CA LEU A 194 -18.26 -2.22 27.59
C LEU A 194 -18.02 -2.18 26.08
N LEU A 195 -18.91 -2.77 25.27
CA LEU A 195 -18.84 -2.68 23.81
C LEU A 195 -18.90 -1.22 23.35
N ALA A 196 -19.77 -0.42 23.97
CA ALA A 196 -19.87 0.99 23.65
C ALA A 196 -18.57 1.75 23.96
N TRP A 197 -17.91 1.44 25.08
CA TRP A 197 -16.61 2.02 25.41
C TRP A 197 -15.56 1.63 24.36
N TYR A 198 -15.43 0.34 24.04
CA TYR A 198 -14.52 -0.12 22.98
C TYR A 198 -14.77 0.59 21.65
N TYR A 199 -16.03 0.66 21.20
CA TYR A 199 -16.36 1.35 19.96
C TYR A 199 -16.13 2.86 20.03
N ALA A 200 -16.18 3.48 21.22
CA ALA A 200 -15.81 4.88 21.37
C ALA A 200 -14.31 5.07 21.18
N GLU A 201 -13.48 4.17 21.71
CA GLU A 201 -12.01 4.24 21.63
C GLU A 201 -11.51 3.82 20.23
N GLN A 202 -12.22 2.90 19.56
CA GLN A 202 -12.04 2.56 18.14
C GLN A 202 -12.51 3.68 17.17
N GLY A 203 -13.10 4.76 17.70
CA GLY A 203 -13.66 5.86 16.92
C GLY A 203 -14.99 5.55 16.20
N SER A 204 -15.61 4.41 16.46
CA SER A 204 -16.94 4.01 15.96
C SER A 204 -18.06 4.67 16.78
N TYR A 205 -18.06 6.00 16.83
CA TYR A 205 -18.90 6.78 17.76
C TYR A 205 -20.41 6.56 17.60
N GLN A 206 -20.89 6.30 16.38
CA GLN A 206 -22.31 6.03 16.17
C GLN A 206 -22.72 4.69 16.82
N THR A 207 -21.93 3.65 16.61
CA THR A 207 -22.11 2.34 17.24
C THR A 207 -22.05 2.49 18.76
N ALA A 208 -21.06 3.22 19.28
CA ALA A 208 -20.93 3.50 20.71
C ALA A 208 -22.19 4.19 21.29
N ARG A 209 -22.68 5.26 20.66
CA ARG A 209 -23.92 5.95 21.10
C ARG A 209 -25.14 5.06 21.07
N ASN A 210 -25.33 4.27 20.01
CA ASN A 210 -26.47 3.38 19.86
C ASN A 210 -26.50 2.34 20.99
N LEU A 211 -25.34 1.81 21.35
CA LEU A 211 -25.19 0.86 22.45
C LEU A 211 -25.41 1.50 23.83
N LEU A 212 -25.10 2.79 24.00
CA LEU A 212 -25.31 3.53 25.26
C LEU A 212 -26.77 3.96 25.50
N HIS A 213 -27.60 3.97 24.46
CA HIS A 213 -28.93 4.54 24.54
C HIS A 213 -29.79 3.84 25.60
N GLY A 214 -30.18 4.57 26.65
CA GLY A 214 -31.01 4.07 27.74
C GLY A 214 -30.24 3.41 28.90
N LEU A 215 -28.92 3.30 28.82
CA LEU A 215 -28.08 2.75 29.88
C LEU A 215 -27.73 3.81 30.94
N ASN A 216 -27.92 3.49 32.22
CA ASN A 216 -27.59 4.39 33.34
C ASN A 216 -26.79 3.65 34.44
N ILE A 217 -25.62 3.14 34.04
CA ILE A 217 -24.69 2.39 34.88
C ILE A 217 -23.28 3.03 34.84
N PRO A 218 -22.39 2.80 35.82
CA PRO A 218 -21.08 3.46 35.88
C PRO A 218 -20.23 3.35 34.61
N ILE A 219 -20.18 2.16 33.98
CA ILE A 219 -19.42 1.93 32.74
C ILE A 219 -19.97 2.80 31.59
N ALA A 220 -21.29 2.87 31.47
CA ALA A 220 -21.95 3.70 30.47
C ALA A 220 -21.62 5.19 30.66
N LYS A 221 -21.42 5.67 31.90
CA LYS A 221 -21.01 7.05 32.18
C LYS A 221 -19.59 7.34 31.70
N ILE A 222 -18.67 6.39 31.81
CA ILE A 222 -17.28 6.52 31.32
C ILE A 222 -17.27 6.64 29.80
N ALA A 223 -17.88 5.68 29.10
CA ALA A 223 -18.01 5.72 27.64
C ALA A 223 -18.74 6.99 27.18
N SER A 224 -19.75 7.41 27.94
CA SER A 224 -20.45 8.65 27.68
C SER A 224 -19.52 9.86 27.78
N GLN A 225 -18.69 9.94 28.80
CA GLN A 225 -17.78 11.07 28.94
C GLN A 225 -16.69 11.10 27.89
N ARG A 226 -16.18 9.94 27.49
CA ARG A 226 -15.26 9.85 26.35
C ARG A 226 -15.88 10.45 25.11
N LEU A 227 -17.09 10.02 24.78
CA LEU A 227 -17.86 10.60 23.69
C LEU A 227 -18.12 12.10 23.94
N GLN A 228 -18.46 12.55 25.15
CA GLN A 228 -18.70 13.95 25.45
C GLN A 228 -17.45 14.82 25.26
N ALA A 229 -16.28 14.35 25.71
CA ALA A 229 -14.99 15.01 25.51
C ALA A 229 -14.63 15.12 24.02
N MET A 230 -15.08 14.17 23.20
CA MET A 230 -14.97 14.19 21.74
C MET A 230 -16.14 14.96 21.07
N ASN A 231 -16.96 15.69 21.83
CA ASN A 231 -18.18 16.38 21.39
C ASN A 231 -19.21 15.45 20.69
N GLN A 232 -19.24 14.18 21.06
CA GLN A 232 -20.08 13.13 20.49
C GLN A 232 -21.35 12.82 21.30
N LEU A 233 -21.66 13.54 22.40
CA LEU A 233 -22.75 13.19 23.34
C LEU A 233 -23.79 14.28 23.62
N ALA A 234 -24.02 15.20 22.68
CA ALA A 234 -25.19 16.07 22.76
C ALA A 234 -26.48 15.23 22.87
N THR A 235 -27.41 15.64 23.75
CA THR A 235 -28.65 14.89 24.05
C THR A 235 -29.64 14.85 22.89
N MET A 236 -29.60 15.85 22.00
CA MET A 236 -30.18 15.78 20.66
C MET A 236 -29.31 16.53 19.65
N PHE A 237 -29.00 15.90 18.51
CA PHE A 237 -28.29 16.57 17.42
C PHE A 237 -28.63 15.95 16.07
N ILE A 238 -28.28 16.67 15.01
CA ILE A 238 -28.38 16.25 13.62
C ILE A 238 -26.98 16.33 13.01
N LYS A 239 -26.51 15.23 12.42
CA LYS A 239 -25.24 15.18 11.70
C LYS A 239 -25.51 15.00 10.21
N HIS A 240 -25.07 15.97 9.44
CA HIS A 240 -25.08 15.93 7.98
C HIS A 240 -23.76 16.52 7.50
N LYS A 241 -23.07 15.81 6.61
CA LYS A 241 -21.80 16.24 6.01
C LYS A 241 -21.96 16.10 4.49
N PRO A 242 -22.34 17.17 3.76
CA PRO A 242 -22.68 17.06 2.33
C PRO A 242 -21.58 16.38 1.50
N MET A 243 -20.31 16.71 1.74
CA MET A 243 -19.15 16.16 1.04
C MET A 243 -18.52 14.96 1.76
N GLY A 244 -19.06 14.55 2.90
CA GLY A 244 -18.53 13.45 3.68
C GLY A 244 -17.18 13.76 4.28
N ASN A 245 -16.30 12.78 4.19
CA ASN A 245 -14.87 12.89 4.44
C ASN A 245 -14.04 12.92 3.13
N GLY A 246 -14.68 12.89 1.96
CA GLY A 246 -13.99 12.88 0.66
C GLY A 246 -13.58 11.49 0.15
N ASN A 247 -13.99 10.40 0.82
CA ASN A 247 -13.84 9.05 0.26
C ASN A 247 -14.82 8.84 -0.90
N ARG A 248 -14.29 8.51 -2.09
CA ARG A 248 -15.09 8.33 -3.31
C ARG A 248 -15.74 6.95 -3.43
N TYR A 249 -15.16 5.93 -2.80
CA TYR A 249 -15.64 4.55 -2.93
C TYR A 249 -16.54 4.11 -1.78
N GLU A 250 -16.30 4.65 -0.58
CA GLU A 250 -17.02 4.30 0.64
C GLU A 250 -17.60 5.57 1.27
N PRO A 251 -18.68 6.11 0.70
CA PRO A 251 -19.21 7.36 1.19
C PRO A 251 -19.92 7.15 2.53
N MET A 252 -19.83 8.17 3.39
CA MET A 252 -20.50 8.20 4.68
C MET A 252 -22.02 8.24 4.53
N VAL A 253 -22.73 7.68 5.51
CA VAL A 253 -24.19 7.59 5.50
C VAL A 253 -24.85 8.98 5.48
N GLU A 254 -24.27 9.97 6.15
CA GLU A 254 -24.81 11.34 6.28
C GLU A 254 -24.45 12.31 5.13
N GLU A 255 -24.15 11.78 3.94
CA GLU A 255 -23.74 12.56 2.77
C GLU A 255 -24.88 13.09 1.89
N ARG A 256 -24.53 14.02 0.99
CA ARG A 256 -25.35 14.40 -0.16
C ARG A 256 -24.89 13.63 -1.41
N PHE A 257 -25.83 13.23 -2.26
CA PHE A 257 -25.55 12.71 -3.60
C PHE A 257 -26.47 13.36 -4.66
N PRO A 258 -25.95 13.60 -5.88
CA PRO A 258 -24.55 13.50 -6.27
C PRO A 258 -23.68 14.61 -5.64
N LYS A 259 -22.34 14.48 -5.75
CA LYS A 259 -21.40 15.49 -5.25
C LYS A 259 -21.40 16.74 -6.12
N LEU A 260 -21.25 16.56 -7.42
CA LEU A 260 -21.49 17.58 -8.44
C LEU A 260 -22.94 17.44 -8.88
N VAL A 261 -23.75 18.48 -8.70
CA VAL A 261 -25.18 18.45 -8.99
C VAL A 261 -25.44 19.19 -10.30
N THR A 262 -26.20 18.58 -11.20
CA THR A 262 -26.64 19.17 -12.46
C THR A 262 -28.16 19.32 -12.47
N SER A 263 -28.70 20.02 -13.47
CA SER A 263 -30.15 20.19 -13.63
C SER A 263 -30.90 18.90 -14.00
N GLU A 264 -30.18 17.81 -14.29
CA GLU A 264 -30.75 16.50 -14.59
C GLU A 264 -30.85 15.62 -13.33
N ASP A 265 -30.25 16.03 -12.20
CA ASP A 265 -30.10 15.19 -11.01
C ASP A 265 -31.19 15.41 -9.96
N GLU A 266 -31.74 14.31 -9.45
CA GLU A 266 -32.41 14.31 -8.14
C GLU A 266 -31.35 14.31 -7.04
N VAL A 267 -31.52 15.18 -6.03
CA VAL A 267 -30.55 15.32 -4.94
C VAL A 267 -31.03 14.58 -3.71
N VAL A 268 -30.25 13.60 -3.29
CA VAL A 268 -30.46 12.83 -2.07
C VAL A 268 -29.64 13.46 -0.95
N ILE A 269 -30.33 13.85 0.12
CA ILE A 269 -29.74 14.37 1.36
C ILE A 269 -29.93 13.30 2.43
N ARG A 270 -28.85 12.88 3.09
CA ARG A 270 -28.93 11.96 4.21
C ARG A 270 -28.41 12.56 5.50
N ALA A 271 -28.97 12.16 6.63
CA ALA A 271 -28.56 12.65 7.93
C ALA A 271 -28.68 11.60 9.02
N LEU A 272 -27.77 11.65 9.98
CA LEU A 272 -27.92 10.94 11.25
C LEU A 272 -28.56 11.86 12.27
N SER A 273 -29.33 11.30 13.19
CA SER A 273 -29.93 12.03 14.30
C SER A 273 -29.75 11.27 15.61
N VAL A 274 -29.69 12.02 16.71
CA VAL A 274 -29.83 11.46 18.05
C VAL A 274 -30.97 12.20 18.75
N PRO A 275 -31.98 11.50 19.30
CA PRO A 275 -32.29 10.10 19.04
C PRO A 275 -32.61 9.85 17.55
N PHE A 276 -32.40 8.63 17.07
CA PHE A 276 -32.93 8.15 15.80
C PHE A 276 -34.26 7.44 16.09
N SER A 277 -35.39 8.15 15.95
CA SER A 277 -36.71 7.63 16.31
C SER A 277 -37.82 8.21 15.44
N ALA A 278 -38.83 7.38 15.14
CA ALA A 278 -40.05 7.82 14.44
C ALA A 278 -40.87 8.83 15.27
N ASP A 279 -40.72 8.82 16.60
CA ASP A 279 -41.39 9.76 17.49
C ASP A 279 -40.76 11.15 17.46
N GLU A 280 -39.51 11.27 17.04
CA GLU A 280 -38.74 12.53 16.89
C GLU A 280 -38.25 12.68 15.45
N PRO A 281 -39.15 12.87 14.46
CA PRO A 281 -38.76 12.82 13.06
C PRO A 281 -38.01 14.07 12.59
N LEU A 282 -37.13 13.90 11.61
CA LEU A 282 -36.46 15.02 10.95
C LEU A 282 -37.27 15.55 9.76
N GLU A 283 -37.18 16.86 9.55
CA GLU A 283 -37.68 17.57 8.38
C GLU A 283 -36.56 18.42 7.77
N LEU A 284 -36.54 18.50 6.44
CA LEU A 284 -35.65 19.37 5.68
C LEU A 284 -36.42 20.62 5.28
N GLN A 285 -35.89 21.78 5.69
CA GLN A 285 -36.40 23.10 5.34
C GLN A 285 -35.69 23.58 4.08
N LEU A 286 -36.44 23.76 3.00
CA LEU A 286 -35.98 24.26 1.71
C LEU A 286 -36.71 25.56 1.38
N LYS A 287 -36.11 26.71 1.69
CA LYS A 287 -36.76 28.04 1.59
C LYS A 287 -38.13 28.05 2.31
N THR A 288 -39.24 27.97 1.57
CA THR A 288 -40.62 27.92 2.10
C THR A 288 -41.25 26.53 2.10
N GLN A 289 -40.54 25.52 1.56
CA GLN A 289 -41.00 24.15 1.46
C GLN A 289 -40.41 23.29 2.59
N VAL A 290 -41.22 22.37 3.10
CA VAL A 290 -40.78 21.36 4.07
C VAL A 290 -40.83 19.99 3.42
N ILE A 291 -39.71 19.28 3.43
CA ILE A 291 -39.60 17.90 2.97
C ILE A 291 -39.50 17.00 4.19
N LYS A 292 -40.40 16.03 4.31
CA LYS A 292 -40.38 15.06 5.42
C LYS A 292 -39.27 14.05 5.21
N GLY A 293 -38.54 13.73 6.28
CA GLY A 293 -37.52 12.69 6.24
C GLY A 293 -38.14 11.29 6.20
N GLU A 294 -37.59 10.44 5.36
CA GLU A 294 -37.84 9.00 5.36
C GLU A 294 -36.79 8.31 6.24
N MET A 295 -37.23 7.43 7.15
CA MET A 295 -36.30 6.62 7.95
C MET A 295 -35.86 5.38 7.16
N LEU A 296 -34.56 5.24 6.94
CA LEU A 296 -33.96 4.09 6.27
C LEU A 296 -32.79 3.57 7.10
N ASN A 297 -32.73 2.27 7.39
CA ASN A 297 -31.59 1.56 8.00
C ASN A 297 -30.59 2.45 8.79
N GLY A 298 -31.04 3.06 9.90
CA GLY A 298 -30.18 3.84 10.81
C GLY A 298 -29.94 5.32 10.45
N HIS A 299 -30.58 5.86 9.41
CA HIS A 299 -30.46 7.26 8.99
C HIS A 299 -31.77 7.83 8.43
N TRP A 300 -31.79 9.15 8.21
CA TRP A 300 -32.85 9.88 7.54
C TRP A 300 -32.45 10.17 6.10
N GLN A 301 -33.38 10.05 5.16
CA GLN A 301 -33.22 10.42 3.76
C GLN A 301 -34.26 11.45 3.33
N PHE A 302 -33.84 12.42 2.51
CA PHE A 302 -34.68 13.42 1.89
C PHE A 302 -34.33 13.48 0.40
N ILE A 303 -35.35 13.59 -0.45
CA ILE A 303 -35.18 13.71 -1.90
C ILE A 303 -35.64 15.10 -2.32
N ILE A 304 -34.72 15.87 -2.90
CA ILE A 304 -34.99 17.14 -3.54
C ILE A 304 -35.06 16.87 -5.05
N PRO A 305 -36.20 17.12 -5.72
CA PRO A 305 -36.30 16.97 -7.17
C PRO A 305 -35.28 17.84 -7.91
N ALA A 306 -34.96 17.49 -9.16
CA ALA A 306 -34.11 18.30 -10.02
C ALA A 306 -34.61 19.76 -10.11
N ASN A 307 -33.70 20.73 -10.05
CA ASN A 307 -34.02 22.15 -10.22
C ASN A 307 -33.21 22.76 -11.37
N GLU A 308 -33.50 24.02 -11.70
CA GLU A 308 -32.88 24.71 -12.82
C GLU A 308 -31.38 24.98 -12.59
N ALA A 309 -30.60 24.89 -13.66
CA ALA A 309 -29.17 25.18 -13.63
C ALA A 309 -28.87 26.63 -13.23
N GLY A 310 -27.74 26.85 -12.53
CA GLY A 310 -27.32 28.15 -12.03
C GLY A 310 -28.04 28.62 -10.76
N GLN A 311 -28.86 27.77 -10.14
CA GLN A 311 -29.49 28.07 -8.85
C GLN A 311 -28.63 27.57 -7.68
N ILE A 312 -28.57 28.38 -6.62
CA ILE A 312 -28.08 27.96 -5.31
C ILE A 312 -29.27 27.43 -4.50
N VAL A 313 -29.14 26.17 -4.08
CA VAL A 313 -30.12 25.50 -3.24
C VAL A 313 -29.63 25.53 -1.80
N GLU A 314 -30.40 26.17 -0.91
CA GLU A 314 -30.10 26.25 0.51
C GLU A 314 -31.09 25.43 1.32
N TYR A 315 -30.58 24.66 2.29
CA TYR A 315 -31.40 23.83 3.16
C TYR A 315 -30.88 23.75 4.59
N GLN A 316 -31.79 23.44 5.51
CA GLN A 316 -31.51 23.13 6.90
C GLN A 316 -32.26 21.85 7.31
N LEU A 317 -31.66 21.06 8.19
CA LEU A 317 -32.33 19.92 8.79
C LEU A 317 -32.72 20.28 10.22
N GLN A 318 -33.92 19.90 10.64
CA GLN A 318 -34.39 20.13 12.01
C GLN A 318 -35.26 18.98 12.51
N PHE A 319 -35.35 18.81 13.83
CA PHE A 319 -36.37 17.95 14.41
C PHE A 319 -37.74 18.62 14.29
N LYS A 320 -38.74 17.87 13.81
CA LYS A 320 -40.12 18.36 13.65
C LYS A 320 -40.70 18.88 14.97
N ASN A 321 -40.50 18.13 16.05
CA ASN A 321 -41.07 18.48 17.36
C ASN A 321 -40.17 19.43 18.17
N LYS A 322 -38.94 19.67 17.72
CA LYS A 322 -37.94 20.54 18.37
C LYS A 322 -37.15 21.33 17.31
N PRO A 323 -37.79 22.28 16.61
CA PRO A 323 -37.17 22.99 15.49
C PRO A 323 -35.97 23.86 15.89
N ASP A 324 -35.79 24.14 17.18
CA ASP A 324 -34.60 24.82 17.71
C ASP A 324 -33.33 23.96 17.58
N VAL A 325 -33.46 22.63 17.52
CA VAL A 325 -32.37 21.70 17.22
C VAL A 325 -32.30 21.53 15.71
N LYS A 326 -31.52 22.40 15.07
CA LYS A 326 -31.32 22.44 13.62
C LYS A 326 -29.85 22.55 13.23
N THR A 327 -29.53 22.12 12.03
CA THR A 327 -28.18 22.28 11.47
C THR A 327 -27.90 23.73 11.08
N LYS A 328 -26.63 24.04 10.80
CA LYS A 328 -26.29 25.21 9.97
C LYS A 328 -26.99 25.11 8.60
N THR A 329 -27.11 26.24 7.90
CA THR A 329 -27.51 26.22 6.49
C THR A 329 -26.43 25.55 5.68
N TYR A 330 -26.83 24.57 4.88
CA TYR A 330 -26.00 24.00 3.84
C TYR A 330 -26.48 24.53 2.51
N SER A 331 -25.55 24.69 1.58
CA SER A 331 -25.86 25.06 0.22
C SER A 331 -25.17 24.11 -0.75
N TYR A 332 -25.77 23.99 -1.92
CA TYR A 332 -25.11 23.46 -3.10
C TYR A 332 -25.60 24.19 -4.32
N GLU A 333 -24.79 24.09 -5.34
CA GLU A 333 -25.04 24.73 -6.61
C GLU A 333 -25.38 23.70 -7.67
N ILE A 334 -26.28 24.09 -8.56
CA ILE A 334 -26.66 23.30 -9.72
C ILE A 334 -25.82 23.78 -10.90
N LEU A 335 -24.82 22.98 -11.26
CA LEU A 335 -23.86 23.31 -12.30
C LEU A 335 -24.54 23.44 -13.66
N GLN A 336 -24.10 24.43 -14.41
CA GLN A 336 -24.49 24.65 -15.79
C GLN A 336 -23.67 23.75 -16.69
N LYS A 337 -24.36 22.90 -17.46
CA LYS A 337 -23.76 22.05 -18.49
C LYS A 337 -23.58 22.87 -19.76
N HIS A 338 -22.37 22.91 -20.26
CA HIS A 338 -22.02 23.59 -21.50
C HIS A 338 -21.42 22.61 -22.51
N VAL A 339 -21.58 22.93 -23.79
CA VAL A 339 -20.95 22.27 -24.92
C VAL A 339 -20.11 23.31 -25.65
N PHE A 340 -19.02 22.89 -26.29
CA PHE A 340 -18.15 23.83 -27.01
C PHE A 340 -18.90 24.64 -28.07
N GLY A 341 -19.87 24.03 -28.76
CA GLY A 341 -20.80 24.74 -29.63
C GLY A 341 -20.13 25.31 -30.88
N GLU A 342 -20.39 26.59 -31.19
CA GLU A 342 -19.84 27.25 -32.37
C GLU A 342 -18.43 27.84 -32.11
N VAL A 343 -17.54 27.71 -33.10
CA VAL A 343 -16.20 28.29 -33.05
C VAL A 343 -16.26 29.81 -33.24
N SER A 344 -15.75 30.56 -32.26
CA SER A 344 -15.71 32.04 -32.27
C SER A 344 -14.39 32.59 -32.85
N ALA A 345 -13.28 31.88 -32.67
CA ALA A 345 -11.96 32.29 -33.14
C ALA A 345 -11.04 31.09 -33.39
N VAL A 346 -10.12 31.24 -34.34
CA VAL A 346 -9.05 30.28 -34.63
C VAL A 346 -7.73 31.02 -34.82
N PHE A 347 -6.76 30.73 -33.97
CA PHE A 347 -5.37 31.15 -34.13
C PHE A 347 -4.52 29.96 -34.54
N ALA A 348 -3.76 30.09 -35.62
CA ALA A 348 -2.87 29.03 -36.10
C ALA A 348 -1.47 29.58 -36.38
N SER A 349 -0.47 28.81 -35.98
CA SER A 349 0.95 28.98 -36.29
C SER A 349 1.57 27.63 -36.64
N CYS A 350 2.87 27.60 -36.92
CA CYS A 350 3.59 26.34 -37.17
C CYS A 350 3.78 25.45 -35.92
N HIS A 351 3.60 25.99 -34.71
CA HIS A 351 3.81 25.28 -33.44
C HIS A 351 2.58 25.22 -32.54
N GLN A 352 1.49 25.89 -32.92
CA GLN A 352 0.28 25.96 -32.10
C GLN A 352 -0.96 26.21 -32.95
N LEU A 353 -2.05 25.54 -32.60
CA LEU A 353 -3.42 25.83 -33.06
C LEU A 353 -4.29 26.06 -31.83
N ILE A 354 -4.98 27.19 -31.76
CA ILE A 354 -5.95 27.51 -30.72
C ILE A 354 -7.31 27.69 -31.39
N VAL A 355 -8.30 26.93 -30.94
CA VAL A 355 -9.69 27.04 -31.34
C VAL A 355 -10.48 27.49 -30.12
N SER A 356 -11.28 28.52 -30.24
CA SER A 356 -12.03 29.08 -29.11
C SER A 356 -13.52 29.13 -29.40
N SER A 357 -14.33 28.87 -28.37
CA SER A 357 -15.74 29.27 -28.29
C SER A 357 -15.82 30.65 -27.59
N ASN A 358 -16.99 31.02 -27.07
CA ASN A 358 -17.11 32.26 -26.26
C ASN A 358 -16.62 32.08 -24.81
N GLN A 359 -16.40 30.84 -24.35
CA GLN A 359 -16.05 30.55 -22.94
C GLN A 359 -14.81 29.66 -22.79
N MET A 360 -14.51 28.81 -23.78
CA MET A 360 -13.44 27.80 -23.70
C MET A 360 -12.47 27.89 -24.88
N ALA A 361 -11.19 27.61 -24.63
CA ALA A 361 -10.18 27.36 -25.66
C ALA A 361 -9.76 25.89 -25.66
N LEU A 362 -9.64 25.33 -26.87
CA LEU A 362 -8.95 24.10 -27.18
C LEU A 362 -7.63 24.45 -27.90
N LYS A 363 -6.51 24.13 -27.28
CA LYS A 363 -5.16 24.39 -27.77
C LYS A 363 -4.49 23.08 -28.15
N PHE A 364 -3.98 22.98 -29.36
CA PHE A 364 -3.02 21.98 -29.80
C PHE A 364 -1.66 22.64 -29.90
N GLU A 365 -0.62 22.04 -29.33
CA GLU A 365 0.72 22.59 -29.30
C GLU A 365 1.77 21.50 -29.51
N LEU A 366 2.87 21.85 -30.18
CA LEU A 366 4.06 21.00 -30.22
C LEU A 366 5.04 21.45 -29.16
N VAL A 367 5.26 20.60 -28.17
CA VAL A 367 6.29 20.74 -27.15
C VAL A 367 7.32 19.64 -27.40
N ASP A 368 8.54 20.03 -27.75
CA ASP A 368 9.64 19.12 -28.10
C ASP A 368 9.27 18.10 -29.20
N GLY A 369 8.49 18.55 -30.19
CA GLY A 369 8.08 17.72 -31.34
C GLY A 369 6.88 16.80 -31.07
N GLN A 370 6.38 16.74 -29.84
CA GLN A 370 5.24 15.95 -29.43
C GLN A 370 4.01 16.83 -29.19
N MET A 371 2.83 16.28 -29.51
CA MET A 371 1.58 17.02 -29.37
C MET A 371 1.11 17.06 -27.92
N THR A 372 0.70 18.23 -27.48
CA THR A 372 -0.08 18.46 -26.25
C THR A 372 -1.41 19.10 -26.63
N ILE A 373 -2.50 18.63 -26.02
CA ILE A 373 -3.85 19.17 -26.18
C ILE A 373 -4.27 19.74 -24.83
N ALA A 374 -4.63 21.02 -24.79
CA ALA A 374 -5.12 21.66 -23.58
C ALA A 374 -6.51 22.24 -23.81
N VAL A 375 -7.44 21.94 -22.92
CA VAL A 375 -8.73 22.59 -22.83
C VAL A 375 -8.73 23.45 -21.57
N GLN A 376 -8.99 24.74 -21.71
CA GLN A 376 -9.00 25.68 -20.59
C GLN A 376 -9.98 26.83 -20.82
N GLN A 377 -10.46 27.41 -19.72
CA GLN A 377 -11.31 28.60 -19.75
C GLN A 377 -10.58 29.79 -20.41
N LEU A 378 -11.29 30.56 -21.23
CA LEU A 378 -10.71 31.73 -21.89
C LEU A 378 -10.39 32.81 -20.85
N ALA A 379 -9.13 33.29 -20.83
CA ALA A 379 -8.79 34.55 -20.19
C ALA A 379 -9.07 35.72 -21.14
N ASP A 380 -9.29 36.93 -20.61
CA ASP A 380 -9.77 38.14 -21.31
C ASP A 380 -8.97 38.60 -22.57
N ASN A 381 -7.87 37.95 -22.95
CA ASN A 381 -6.92 38.40 -23.99
C ASN A 381 -6.49 37.30 -24.98
N LEU A 382 -7.43 36.66 -25.69
CA LEU A 382 -7.09 35.74 -26.80
C LEU A 382 -7.08 36.41 -28.17
N PRO A 383 -6.31 35.89 -29.15
CA PRO A 383 -6.11 36.55 -30.43
C PRO A 383 -7.42 36.66 -31.24
N PRO A 384 -7.78 37.86 -31.73
CA PRO A 384 -8.92 38.03 -32.62
C PRO A 384 -8.52 37.62 -34.04
N LYS A 385 -8.83 36.38 -34.44
CA LYS A 385 -8.89 36.03 -35.87
C LYS A 385 -9.79 34.81 -36.14
N ILE A 386 -10.65 34.92 -37.15
CA ILE A 386 -11.28 33.78 -37.80
C ILE A 386 -10.56 33.62 -39.15
N ASP A 387 -9.94 32.46 -39.36
CA ASP A 387 -9.14 32.15 -40.56
C ASP A 387 -10.01 31.50 -41.67
N GLY A 388 -11.09 30.79 -41.29
CA GLY A 388 -12.04 30.16 -42.22
C GLY A 388 -11.60 28.80 -42.79
N LYS A 389 -10.37 28.32 -42.51
CA LYS A 389 -9.95 26.96 -42.89
C LYS A 389 -10.55 25.90 -41.97
N THR A 390 -10.72 24.71 -42.54
CA THR A 390 -11.15 23.49 -41.86
C THR A 390 -10.02 22.49 -41.65
N GLN A 391 -8.82 22.77 -42.16
CA GLN A 391 -7.64 21.90 -42.04
C GLN A 391 -6.40 22.74 -41.71
N TYR A 392 -5.63 22.28 -40.73
CA TYR A 392 -4.42 22.94 -40.24
C TYR A 392 -3.29 21.91 -40.12
N ASN A 393 -2.08 22.32 -40.48
CA ASN A 393 -0.89 21.50 -40.30
C ASN A 393 -0.08 22.06 -39.12
N LEU A 394 0.22 21.18 -38.17
CA LEU A 394 1.00 21.48 -36.98
C LEU A 394 2.20 20.53 -36.97
N GLY A 395 3.35 20.98 -37.49
CA GLY A 395 4.44 20.08 -37.83
C GLY A 395 3.99 19.02 -38.84
N GLU A 396 4.07 17.74 -38.45
CA GLU A 396 3.60 16.59 -39.25
C GLU A 396 2.14 16.19 -38.96
N PHE A 397 1.51 16.82 -37.96
CA PHE A 397 0.12 16.54 -37.61
C PHE A 397 -0.83 17.33 -38.50
N VAL A 398 -1.88 16.68 -38.96
CA VAL A 398 -2.99 17.28 -39.69
C VAL A 398 -4.20 17.31 -38.78
N ILE A 399 -4.70 18.50 -38.49
CA ILE A 399 -5.85 18.75 -37.63
C ILE A 399 -7.00 19.24 -38.51
N ASN A 400 -8.10 18.48 -38.57
CA ASN A 400 -9.33 18.90 -39.24
C ASN A 400 -10.34 19.41 -38.20
N LEU A 401 -11.07 20.47 -38.54
CA LEU A 401 -12.08 21.08 -37.69
C LEU A 401 -13.43 21.14 -38.43
N SER A 402 -14.49 20.75 -37.73
CA SER A 402 -15.88 21.10 -38.04
C SER A 402 -16.33 22.18 -37.04
N SER A 403 -16.99 23.23 -37.52
CA SER A 403 -17.36 24.38 -36.68
C SER A 403 -18.80 24.36 -36.15
N ASN A 404 -19.70 23.55 -36.74
CA ASN A 404 -21.09 23.42 -36.28
C ASN A 404 -21.76 22.13 -36.85
N PRO A 405 -21.97 21.08 -36.04
CA PRO A 405 -21.50 20.95 -34.65
C PRO A 405 -19.97 20.93 -34.58
N PHE A 406 -19.41 21.34 -33.43
CA PHE A 406 -17.97 21.32 -33.26
C PHE A 406 -17.45 19.89 -33.15
N ALA A 407 -16.43 19.58 -33.94
CA ALA A 407 -15.67 18.35 -33.87
C ALA A 407 -14.26 18.60 -34.43
N PHE A 408 -13.30 17.77 -34.04
CA PHE A 408 -11.96 17.77 -34.60
C PHE A 408 -11.47 16.35 -34.85
N SER A 409 -10.57 16.19 -35.82
CA SER A 409 -9.76 14.99 -35.96
C SER A 409 -8.29 15.35 -36.04
N VAL A 410 -7.45 14.50 -35.44
CA VAL A 410 -6.00 14.61 -35.49
C VAL A 410 -5.47 13.37 -36.18
N SER A 411 -4.66 13.57 -37.20
CA SER A 411 -3.96 12.50 -37.89
C SER A 411 -2.49 12.83 -38.06
N LYS A 412 -1.65 11.80 -38.06
CA LYS A 412 -0.24 11.90 -38.44
C LYS A 412 0.12 10.67 -39.25
N ALA A 413 0.51 10.89 -40.50
CA ALA A 413 0.69 9.83 -41.48
C ALA A 413 -0.51 8.87 -41.51
N ASP A 414 -0.29 7.61 -41.89
CA ASP A 414 -1.33 6.58 -41.99
C ASP A 414 -1.47 5.73 -40.72
N TYR A 415 -0.67 5.97 -39.67
CA TYR A 415 -0.59 5.10 -38.49
C TYR A 415 -1.26 5.66 -37.24
N MET A 416 -1.55 6.96 -37.19
CA MET A 416 -2.14 7.62 -36.01
C MET A 416 -3.33 8.48 -36.45
N ASN A 417 -4.51 8.17 -35.92
CA ASN A 417 -5.73 8.95 -36.13
C ASN A 417 -6.68 8.82 -34.93
N PHE A 418 -7.18 9.94 -34.44
CA PHE A 418 -8.30 9.99 -33.50
C PHE A 418 -9.21 11.17 -33.79
N GLU A 419 -10.49 11.04 -33.46
CA GLU A 419 -11.54 12.00 -33.76
C GLU A 419 -12.39 12.24 -32.53
N SER A 420 -12.77 13.49 -32.26
CA SER A 420 -13.74 13.82 -31.22
C SER A 420 -15.15 13.45 -31.66
N ALA A 421 -16.01 13.06 -30.73
CA ALA A 421 -17.44 13.03 -31.00
C ALA A 421 -17.99 14.43 -31.35
N GLU A 422 -19.11 14.49 -32.08
CA GLU A 422 -19.82 15.76 -32.32
C GLU A 422 -20.24 16.38 -30.98
N ASN A 423 -19.83 17.63 -30.74
CA ASN A 423 -19.96 18.30 -29.44
C ASN A 423 -19.40 17.45 -28.28
N GLY A 424 -18.32 16.70 -28.53
CA GLY A 424 -17.66 15.82 -27.57
C GLY A 424 -16.91 16.56 -26.46
N LEU A 425 -16.69 17.87 -26.62
CA LEU A 425 -16.10 18.72 -25.58
C LEU A 425 -17.20 19.42 -24.76
N LYS A 426 -17.29 19.06 -23.48
CA LYS A 426 -18.29 19.51 -22.53
C LYS A 426 -17.64 19.96 -21.23
N TRP A 427 -18.27 20.88 -20.51
CA TRP A 427 -17.86 21.25 -19.17
C TRP A 427 -19.04 21.61 -18.30
N PHE A 428 -18.82 21.56 -16.99
CA PHE A 428 -19.77 21.97 -15.97
C PHE A 428 -19.20 23.18 -15.24
N ALA A 429 -19.97 24.26 -15.16
CA ALA A 429 -19.55 25.50 -14.50
C ALA A 429 -20.54 25.92 -13.41
N ASN A 430 -20.02 26.61 -12.39
CA ASN A 430 -20.84 27.28 -11.39
C ASN A 430 -21.47 28.58 -11.95
N GLN A 431 -22.26 29.29 -11.15
CA GLN A 431 -22.98 30.53 -11.51
C GLN A 431 -22.02 31.70 -11.77
N GLN A 432 -20.85 31.68 -11.15
CA GLN A 432 -19.76 32.63 -11.41
C GLN A 432 -19.06 32.34 -12.75
N GLY A 433 -19.29 31.15 -13.32
CA GLY A 433 -18.69 30.68 -14.55
C GLY A 433 -17.39 29.92 -14.34
N ASP A 434 -17.00 29.60 -13.10
CA ASP A 434 -15.82 28.77 -12.83
C ASP A 434 -16.11 27.32 -13.21
N VAL A 435 -15.17 26.70 -13.93
CA VAL A 435 -15.32 25.33 -14.43
C VAL A 435 -14.93 24.32 -13.36
N GLU A 436 -15.84 23.40 -13.04
CA GLU A 436 -15.66 22.35 -12.03
C GLU A 436 -15.25 21.00 -12.64
N GLN A 437 -15.67 20.74 -13.88
CA GLN A 437 -15.35 19.50 -14.58
C GLN A 437 -15.31 19.72 -16.09
N ILE A 438 -14.33 19.10 -16.74
CA ILE A 438 -14.20 19.04 -18.21
C ILE A 438 -14.30 17.59 -18.66
N ILE A 439 -15.05 17.34 -19.74
CA ILE A 439 -15.16 16.04 -20.39
C ILE A 439 -14.83 16.18 -21.87
N LEU A 440 -13.94 15.30 -22.36
CA LEU A 440 -13.66 15.13 -23.77
C LEU A 440 -14.06 13.72 -24.22
N SER A 441 -14.90 13.64 -25.25
CA SER A 441 -15.31 12.38 -25.88
C SER A 441 -14.66 12.22 -27.25
N LEU A 442 -14.02 11.06 -27.45
CA LEU A 442 -13.41 10.61 -28.70
C LEU A 442 -14.17 9.41 -29.26
N GLN A 443 -14.19 9.29 -30.58
CA GLN A 443 -14.64 8.09 -31.28
C GLN A 443 -13.63 6.95 -31.05
N THR A 444 -14.12 5.73 -30.81
CA THR A 444 -13.26 4.56 -30.57
C THR A 444 -13.80 3.30 -31.24
N GLN A 445 -12.91 2.34 -31.51
CA GLN A 445 -13.25 0.99 -31.96
C GLN A 445 -13.31 -0.03 -30.81
N ASN A 446 -13.12 0.41 -29.56
CA ASN A 446 -13.29 -0.38 -28.34
C ASN A 446 -12.42 -1.66 -28.24
N THR A 447 -11.13 -1.58 -28.57
CA THR A 447 -10.17 -2.70 -28.38
C THR A 447 -8.77 -2.20 -28.06
N GLY A 448 -7.99 -2.97 -27.28
CA GLY A 448 -6.56 -2.77 -27.08
C GLY A 448 -6.21 -1.50 -26.32
N ILE A 449 -6.82 -1.29 -25.16
CA ILE A 449 -6.55 -0.16 -24.25
C ILE A 449 -5.70 -0.66 -23.09
N TYR A 450 -4.48 -0.14 -22.97
CA TYR A 450 -3.52 -0.58 -21.96
C TYR A 450 -2.97 0.57 -21.13
N GLY A 451 -2.35 0.26 -19.99
CA GLY A 451 -1.76 1.23 -19.06
C GLY A 451 -2.64 1.42 -17.82
N LEU A 452 -2.95 2.67 -17.51
CA LEU A 452 -3.80 3.14 -16.40
C LEU A 452 -3.21 2.93 -15.00
N GLY A 453 -1.91 2.67 -14.88
CA GLY A 453 -1.23 2.33 -13.65
C GLY A 453 -1.21 0.83 -13.37
N GLU A 454 -1.07 0.47 -12.10
CA GLU A 454 -1.21 -0.92 -11.64
C GLU A 454 -2.69 -1.30 -11.57
N ARG A 455 -3.09 -2.37 -12.28
CA ARG A 455 -4.49 -2.82 -12.37
C ARG A 455 -4.61 -4.32 -12.15
N TYR A 456 -5.60 -4.70 -11.33
CA TYR A 456 -5.80 -6.07 -10.87
C TYR A 456 -6.92 -6.80 -11.61
N ASN A 457 -7.76 -6.08 -12.35
CA ASN A 457 -8.95 -6.61 -13.03
C ASN A 457 -8.64 -7.22 -14.41
N ALA A 458 -7.89 -6.51 -15.25
CA ALA A 458 -7.64 -6.84 -16.65
C ALA A 458 -6.39 -6.14 -17.17
N LEU A 459 -5.78 -6.70 -18.22
CA LEU A 459 -4.69 -6.05 -18.95
C LEU A 459 -5.22 -5.10 -20.03
N ASP A 460 -6.17 -5.57 -20.84
CA ASP A 460 -6.96 -4.73 -21.77
C ASP A 460 -8.18 -4.17 -21.02
N GLN A 461 -8.29 -2.84 -20.98
CA GLN A 461 -9.31 -2.09 -20.26
C GLN A 461 -10.47 -1.65 -21.14
N SER A 462 -10.53 -2.16 -22.38
CA SER A 462 -11.67 -1.97 -23.29
C SER A 462 -13.00 -2.40 -22.64
N GLY A 463 -14.04 -1.59 -22.78
CA GLY A 463 -15.35 -1.79 -22.17
C GLY A 463 -15.44 -1.47 -20.67
N GLN A 464 -14.38 -0.91 -20.05
CA GLN A 464 -14.36 -0.57 -18.63
C GLN A 464 -14.52 0.93 -18.37
N PHE A 465 -15.10 1.26 -17.22
CA PHE A 465 -14.96 2.57 -16.58
C PHE A 465 -13.86 2.49 -15.52
N VAL A 466 -12.83 3.33 -15.66
CA VAL A 466 -11.63 3.28 -14.81
C VAL A 466 -11.30 4.69 -14.32
N ASP A 467 -11.29 4.89 -13.02
CA ASP A 467 -10.88 6.13 -12.38
C ASP A 467 -9.41 6.12 -11.93
N GLN A 468 -8.91 7.32 -11.65
CA GLN A 468 -7.53 7.57 -11.24
C GLN A 468 -7.54 8.21 -9.86
N TYR A 469 -7.67 7.34 -8.86
CA TYR A 469 -7.79 7.70 -7.46
C TYR A 469 -6.98 6.72 -6.64
N VAL A 470 -5.86 7.19 -6.07
CA VAL A 470 -5.04 6.38 -5.17
C VAL A 470 -5.91 5.87 -4.04
N TYR A 471 -5.89 4.57 -3.75
CA TYR A 471 -6.70 4.02 -2.66
C TYR A 471 -6.10 2.78 -2.03
N ASN A 472 -6.16 2.71 -0.71
CA ASN A 472 -5.81 1.50 0.04
C ASN A 472 -7.00 0.52 0.04
N GLN A 473 -7.08 -0.34 -0.98
CA GLN A 473 -8.02 -1.46 -1.00
C GLN A 473 -7.33 -2.71 -0.46
N TYR A 474 -7.54 -3.00 0.82
CA TYR A 474 -6.98 -4.19 1.47
C TYR A 474 -7.58 -5.48 0.88
N LYS A 475 -6.79 -6.17 0.06
CA LYS A 475 -7.14 -7.36 -0.73
C LYS A 475 -8.30 -7.14 -1.71
N ASP A 476 -8.45 -8.06 -2.66
CA ASP A 476 -9.54 -8.08 -3.63
C ASP A 476 -9.73 -6.72 -4.34
N GLN A 477 -8.62 -6.18 -4.86
CA GLN A 477 -8.50 -4.80 -5.34
C GLN A 477 -9.53 -4.43 -6.44
N GLY A 478 -9.89 -5.38 -7.30
CA GLY A 478 -10.82 -5.15 -8.38
C GLY A 478 -10.32 -4.04 -9.32
N LEU A 479 -11.10 -2.95 -9.45
CA LEU A 479 -10.73 -1.76 -10.22
C LEU A 479 -9.91 -0.74 -9.43
N LYS A 480 -9.94 -0.81 -8.08
CA LYS A 480 -9.20 0.10 -7.19
C LYS A 480 -7.72 -0.27 -7.21
N THR A 481 -6.84 0.68 -6.90
CA THR A 481 -5.40 0.45 -6.95
C THR A 481 -4.63 1.44 -6.07
N TYR A 482 -3.45 1.03 -5.64
CA TYR A 482 -2.48 1.86 -4.93
C TYR A 482 -1.71 2.80 -5.89
N ILE A 483 -1.57 2.42 -7.17
CA ILE A 483 -0.82 3.17 -8.20
C ILE A 483 -1.68 3.40 -9.46
N PRO A 484 -2.72 4.25 -9.42
CA PRO A 484 -3.38 4.70 -10.63
C PRO A 484 -2.48 5.66 -11.41
N MET A 485 -2.52 5.61 -12.74
CA MET A 485 -1.90 6.64 -13.58
C MET A 485 -2.85 7.02 -14.73
N PRO A 486 -3.10 8.31 -14.99
CA PRO A 486 -4.04 8.77 -15.99
C PRO A 486 -3.48 8.69 -17.42
N VAL A 487 -2.83 7.57 -17.78
CA VAL A 487 -2.26 7.31 -19.10
C VAL A 487 -2.82 6.03 -19.69
N PHE A 488 -3.23 6.07 -20.96
CA PHE A 488 -3.55 4.87 -21.71
C PHE A 488 -2.84 4.86 -23.06
N TYR A 489 -2.68 3.66 -23.59
CA TYR A 489 -2.01 3.37 -24.86
C TYR A 489 -2.91 2.55 -25.76
N THR A 490 -2.77 2.77 -27.06
CA THR A 490 -3.55 2.06 -28.07
C THR A 490 -2.63 1.39 -29.09
N LYS A 491 -3.12 0.30 -29.67
CA LYS A 491 -2.46 -0.35 -30.81
C LYS A 491 -2.59 0.44 -32.11
N THR A 492 -3.47 1.43 -32.16
CA THR A 492 -3.74 2.30 -33.32
C THR A 492 -2.81 3.52 -33.36
N GLY A 493 -1.64 3.42 -32.72
CA GLY A 493 -0.52 4.33 -32.92
C GLY A 493 -0.51 5.56 -32.03
N TYR A 494 -1.42 5.68 -31.07
CA TYR A 494 -1.41 6.78 -30.10
C TYR A 494 -1.61 6.35 -28.64
N GLY A 495 -1.09 7.15 -27.72
CA GLY A 495 -1.40 7.10 -26.30
C GLY A 495 -1.73 8.49 -25.79
N MET A 496 -2.45 8.58 -24.68
CA MET A 496 -2.82 9.85 -24.05
C MET A 496 -2.62 9.80 -22.55
N HIS A 497 -1.96 10.83 -22.01
CA HIS A 497 -1.80 11.04 -20.57
C HIS A 497 -2.47 12.36 -20.17
N ILE A 498 -3.41 12.31 -19.22
CA ILE A 498 -3.95 13.52 -18.60
C ILE A 498 -2.95 13.99 -17.55
N ASP A 499 -2.26 15.09 -17.84
CA ASP A 499 -1.19 15.65 -17.01
C ASP A 499 -1.78 16.45 -15.84
N SER A 500 -2.26 15.74 -14.83
CA SER A 500 -2.84 16.29 -13.61
C SER A 500 -2.82 15.29 -12.47
N TYR A 501 -2.74 15.79 -11.24
CA TYR A 501 -2.98 15.00 -10.02
C TYR A 501 -4.45 15.02 -9.56
N SER A 502 -5.30 15.86 -10.17
CA SER A 502 -6.74 15.88 -9.84
C SER A 502 -7.39 14.54 -10.15
N TYR A 503 -8.59 14.33 -9.60
CA TYR A 503 -9.39 13.16 -9.94
C TYR A 503 -9.72 13.15 -11.43
N THR A 504 -9.34 12.07 -12.10
CA THR A 504 -9.64 11.82 -13.51
C THR A 504 -10.29 10.45 -13.67
N TRP A 505 -10.99 10.27 -14.78
CA TRP A 505 -11.61 8.99 -15.12
C TRP A 505 -11.67 8.81 -16.64
N PHE A 506 -11.72 7.55 -17.04
CA PHE A 506 -11.87 7.13 -18.43
C PHE A 506 -13.03 6.14 -18.52
N ASP A 507 -13.89 6.36 -19.51
CA ASP A 507 -14.91 5.39 -19.93
C ASP A 507 -14.51 4.87 -21.32
N PHE A 508 -14.00 3.64 -21.38
CA PHE A 508 -13.60 2.99 -22.63
C PHE A 508 -14.78 2.25 -23.25
N ALA A 509 -15.83 3.00 -23.57
CA ALA A 509 -17.04 2.50 -24.22
C ALA A 509 -17.88 1.50 -23.38
N SER A 510 -17.89 1.67 -22.06
CA SER A 510 -18.76 0.92 -21.15
C SER A 510 -20.22 1.40 -21.21
N ALA A 511 -20.45 2.71 -21.32
CA ALA A 511 -21.78 3.29 -21.41
C ALA A 511 -22.28 3.46 -22.86
N GLN A 512 -21.39 3.84 -23.78
CA GLN A 512 -21.66 4.04 -25.20
C GLN A 512 -20.57 3.33 -26.02
N SER A 513 -20.95 2.30 -26.79
CA SER A 513 -20.02 1.34 -27.39
C SER A 513 -19.02 1.91 -28.41
N ASP A 514 -19.25 3.14 -28.88
CA ASP A 514 -18.48 3.86 -29.89
C ASP A 514 -17.68 5.05 -29.33
N LEU A 515 -17.76 5.31 -28.01
CA LEU A 515 -17.11 6.47 -27.38
C LEU A 515 -16.08 6.09 -26.32
N LEU A 516 -14.89 6.67 -26.44
CA LEU A 516 -13.95 6.83 -25.35
C LEU A 516 -14.22 8.20 -24.71
N MET A 517 -14.56 8.23 -23.43
CA MET A 517 -14.73 9.49 -22.69
C MET A 517 -13.62 9.62 -21.66
N MET A 518 -13.10 10.82 -21.49
CA MET A 518 -12.18 11.16 -20.41
C MET A 518 -12.68 12.41 -19.70
N GLY A 519 -12.67 12.37 -18.38
CA GLY A 519 -13.09 13.48 -17.55
C GLY A 519 -12.08 13.83 -16.49
N ILE A 520 -12.04 15.11 -16.13
CA ILE A 520 -11.22 15.65 -15.06
C ILE A 520 -12.04 16.62 -14.21
N GLU A 521 -11.95 16.49 -12.89
CA GLU A 521 -12.46 17.50 -11.95
C GLU A 521 -11.42 18.62 -11.79
N SER A 522 -11.39 19.52 -12.77
CA SER A 522 -10.50 20.68 -12.84
C SER A 522 -11.01 21.66 -13.91
N ASN A 523 -10.55 22.91 -13.85
CA ASN A 523 -10.81 23.94 -14.87
C ASN A 523 -9.86 23.86 -16.09
N ILE A 524 -8.90 22.93 -16.06
CA ILE A 524 -7.98 22.65 -17.16
C ILE A 524 -7.87 21.14 -17.39
N LEU A 525 -7.95 20.74 -18.65
CA LEU A 525 -7.63 19.39 -19.10
C LEU A 525 -6.39 19.49 -20.00
N SER A 526 -5.24 19.04 -19.51
CA SER A 526 -3.99 18.96 -20.26
C SER A 526 -3.71 17.51 -20.64
N ILE A 527 -3.55 17.23 -21.92
CA ILE A 527 -3.34 15.89 -22.47
C ILE A 527 -2.02 15.88 -23.23
N GLN A 528 -1.08 15.04 -22.80
CA GLN A 528 0.11 14.71 -23.56
C GLN A 528 -0.22 13.55 -24.50
N VAL A 529 0.10 13.70 -25.79
CA VAL A 529 -0.16 12.68 -26.80
C VAL A 529 1.16 11.99 -27.18
N PHE A 530 1.15 10.66 -27.10
CA PHE A 530 2.28 9.81 -27.46
C PHE A 530 1.99 9.07 -28.76
N GLU A 531 3.03 8.75 -29.51
CA GLU A 531 2.90 8.19 -30.86
C GLU A 531 3.77 6.95 -31.09
N GLY A 532 3.43 6.13 -32.09
CA GLY A 532 4.22 4.99 -32.52
C GLY A 532 3.77 3.67 -31.89
N SER A 533 4.68 2.72 -31.74
CA SER A 533 4.38 1.44 -31.09
C SER A 533 4.05 1.61 -29.62
N LEU A 534 3.45 0.60 -28.98
CA LEU A 534 3.21 0.64 -27.54
C LEU A 534 4.50 0.90 -26.73
N ASN A 535 5.64 0.32 -27.15
CA ASN A 535 6.94 0.60 -26.53
C ASN A 535 7.36 2.06 -26.69
N ASP A 536 7.18 2.65 -27.87
CA ASP A 536 7.50 4.07 -28.11
C ASP A 536 6.63 4.97 -27.23
N GLN A 537 5.34 4.64 -27.10
CA GLN A 537 4.40 5.44 -26.31
C GLN A 537 4.75 5.41 -24.81
N ILE A 538 5.08 4.24 -24.27
CA ILE A 538 5.53 4.08 -22.87
C ILE A 538 6.85 4.83 -22.64
N ALA A 539 7.82 4.67 -23.55
CA ALA A 539 9.11 5.35 -23.43
C ALA A 539 8.97 6.88 -23.44
N GLN A 540 8.05 7.41 -24.26
CA GLN A 540 7.73 8.83 -24.29
C GLN A 540 7.03 9.30 -23.01
N PHE A 541 6.07 8.52 -22.48
CA PHE A 541 5.44 8.82 -21.18
C PHE A 541 6.47 8.91 -20.07
N MET A 542 7.33 7.90 -19.95
CA MET A 542 8.39 7.88 -18.93
C MET A 542 9.39 9.02 -19.14
N ALA A 543 9.74 9.37 -20.38
CA ALA A 543 10.61 10.51 -20.66
C ALA A 543 10.02 11.85 -20.21
N ARG A 544 8.69 12.01 -20.26
CA ARG A 544 7.99 13.22 -19.81
C ARG A 544 7.75 13.30 -18.31
N THR A 545 7.65 12.16 -17.63
CA THR A 545 7.18 12.09 -16.24
C THR A 545 8.29 11.81 -15.23
N GLY A 546 9.53 11.68 -15.69
CA GLY A 546 10.73 11.65 -14.85
C GLY A 546 11.67 10.50 -15.16
N GLU A 547 12.93 10.64 -14.77
CA GLU A 547 13.95 9.63 -15.00
C GLU A 547 13.69 8.34 -14.21
N VAL A 548 13.83 7.21 -14.89
CA VAL A 548 13.75 5.89 -14.25
C VAL A 548 14.90 5.74 -13.28
N LYS A 549 14.61 5.48 -12.00
CA LYS A 549 15.65 5.19 -11.02
C LYS A 549 16.02 3.70 -11.04
N PRO A 550 17.32 3.36 -11.18
CA PRO A 550 17.76 1.97 -11.13
C PRO A 550 17.68 1.44 -9.70
N VAL A 551 17.58 0.12 -9.57
CA VAL A 551 17.91 -0.57 -8.32
C VAL A 551 19.38 -1.00 -8.29
N PRO A 552 20.02 -1.03 -7.12
CA PRO A 552 21.32 -1.68 -6.96
C PRO A 552 21.19 -3.19 -7.19
N THR A 553 22.28 -3.85 -7.60
CA THR A 553 22.24 -5.27 -8.00
C THR A 553 21.73 -6.20 -6.90
N TRP A 554 22.04 -5.93 -5.63
CA TRP A 554 21.56 -6.73 -4.50
C TRP A 554 20.03 -6.77 -4.43
N ALA A 555 19.32 -5.72 -4.88
CA ALA A 555 17.86 -5.69 -4.88
C ALA A 555 17.26 -6.67 -5.90
N LEU A 556 18.04 -7.12 -6.88
CA LEU A 556 17.60 -8.13 -7.85
C LEU A 556 17.73 -9.56 -7.30
N GLY A 557 18.29 -9.78 -6.11
CA GLY A 557 18.30 -11.11 -5.48
C GLY A 557 16.96 -11.48 -4.81
N PRO A 558 16.91 -12.60 -4.07
CA PRO A 558 15.76 -12.96 -3.24
C PRO A 558 15.68 -12.11 -1.96
N TRP A 559 14.46 -11.66 -1.64
CA TRP A 559 14.13 -10.86 -0.45
C TRP A 559 13.35 -11.71 0.55
N MET A 560 13.66 -11.50 1.82
CA MET A 560 13.00 -12.16 2.93
C MET A 560 12.30 -11.12 3.81
N SER A 561 11.04 -11.36 4.16
CA SER A 561 10.27 -10.47 5.00
C SER A 561 9.22 -11.25 5.79
N SER A 562 8.91 -10.76 7.00
CA SER A 562 7.74 -11.14 7.78
C SER A 562 7.48 -10.08 8.85
N ASN A 563 6.23 -9.67 9.02
CA ASN A 563 5.84 -8.83 10.16
C ASN A 563 6.08 -9.54 11.52
N ASN A 564 6.23 -10.86 11.51
CA ASN A 564 6.47 -11.65 12.72
C ASN A 564 7.89 -11.50 13.30
N TRP A 565 8.82 -10.92 12.55
CA TRP A 565 10.23 -10.76 12.95
C TRP A 565 10.43 -9.48 13.76
N ASP A 566 10.03 -9.55 15.03
CA ASP A 566 9.89 -8.41 15.94
C ASP A 566 10.93 -8.40 17.09
N SER A 567 12.09 -9.03 16.86
CA SER A 567 13.24 -9.01 17.77
C SER A 567 14.55 -9.42 17.07
N ASP A 568 15.69 -8.97 17.62
CA ASP A 568 17.04 -9.35 17.19
C ASP A 568 17.21 -10.87 17.15
N ALA A 569 16.78 -11.56 18.21
CA ALA A 569 16.92 -13.01 18.32
C ALA A 569 16.15 -13.76 17.22
N GLU A 570 14.94 -13.30 16.88
CA GLU A 570 14.17 -13.89 15.79
C GLU A 570 14.82 -13.59 14.44
N VAL A 571 15.24 -12.34 14.18
CA VAL A 571 15.92 -11.97 12.93
C VAL A 571 17.20 -12.80 12.73
N ARG A 572 18.07 -12.91 13.73
CA ARG A 572 19.28 -13.74 13.66
C ARG A 572 18.96 -15.21 13.44
N LYS A 573 17.90 -15.73 14.06
CA LYS A 573 17.43 -17.10 13.81
C LYS A 573 17.01 -17.29 12.35
N GLN A 574 16.33 -16.33 11.73
CA GLN A 574 15.92 -16.40 10.32
C GLN A 574 17.14 -16.37 9.38
N VAL A 575 18.18 -15.59 9.71
CA VAL A 575 19.47 -15.60 9.01
C VAL A 575 20.13 -16.97 9.11
N GLU A 576 20.19 -17.56 10.31
CA GLU A 576 20.79 -18.89 10.50
C GLU A 576 19.99 -20.00 9.81
N LEU A 577 18.65 -19.93 9.81
CA LEU A 577 17.80 -20.86 9.05
C LEU A 577 18.01 -20.72 7.55
N THR A 578 18.18 -19.50 7.06
CA THR A 578 18.48 -19.22 5.65
C THR A 578 19.80 -19.89 5.22
N LYS A 579 20.85 -19.74 6.04
CA LYS A 579 22.14 -20.44 5.83
C LYS A 579 22.00 -21.94 5.92
N PHE A 580 21.34 -22.45 6.96
CA PHE A 580 21.14 -23.88 7.18
C PHE A 580 20.43 -24.54 5.99
N HIS A 581 19.48 -23.82 5.38
CA HIS A 581 18.75 -24.28 4.22
C HIS A 581 19.43 -23.98 2.87
N ASN A 582 20.61 -23.35 2.85
CA ASN A 582 21.35 -22.94 1.65
C ASN A 582 20.50 -22.07 0.69
N ILE A 583 19.85 -21.05 1.25
CA ILE A 583 19.06 -20.08 0.49
C ILE A 583 19.89 -18.79 0.33
N PRO A 584 20.17 -18.35 -0.92
CA PRO A 584 21.00 -17.18 -1.16
C PRO A 584 20.16 -15.88 -1.16
N ALA A 585 19.59 -15.53 -0.01
CA ALA A 585 18.88 -14.27 0.12
C ALA A 585 19.85 -13.08 0.17
N THR A 586 19.39 -11.90 -0.24
CA THR A 586 20.20 -10.68 -0.39
C THR A 586 19.61 -9.47 0.35
N VAL A 587 18.33 -9.53 0.71
CA VAL A 587 17.62 -8.44 1.41
C VAL A 587 16.77 -9.02 2.52
N LEU A 588 16.79 -8.37 3.67
CA LEU A 588 15.93 -8.64 4.81
C LEU A 588 15.13 -7.37 5.17
N VAL A 589 13.82 -7.47 5.17
CA VAL A 589 12.92 -6.37 5.60
C VAL A 589 12.48 -6.62 7.04
N ILE A 590 12.55 -5.58 7.89
CA ILE A 590 12.05 -5.62 9.26
C ILE A 590 10.91 -4.60 9.40
N GLU A 591 9.70 -5.08 9.70
CA GLU A 591 8.53 -4.21 9.89
C GLU A 591 8.29 -3.85 11.34
N ALA A 592 8.11 -4.85 12.20
CA ALA A 592 7.84 -4.69 13.63
C ALA A 592 9.12 -4.38 14.43
N TRP A 593 9.92 -3.43 13.95
CA TRP A 593 11.18 -3.02 14.58
C TRP A 593 10.99 -1.94 15.66
N SER A 594 9.94 -1.13 15.51
CA SER A 594 9.80 0.11 16.27
C SER A 594 9.03 -0.07 17.59
N ASP A 595 8.91 1.01 18.34
CA ASP A 595 8.05 1.14 19.53
C ASP A 595 6.54 1.13 19.23
N GLU A 596 6.14 1.03 17.97
CA GLU A 596 4.76 1.03 17.48
C GLU A 596 3.96 2.30 17.83
N ALA A 597 4.66 3.39 18.15
CA ALA A 597 4.10 4.69 18.50
C ALA A 597 4.75 5.85 17.71
N THR A 598 6.07 5.92 17.72
CA THR A 598 6.85 6.95 17.03
C THR A 598 7.33 6.51 15.65
N PHE A 599 7.51 5.20 15.45
CA PHE A 599 8.05 4.59 14.23
C PHE A 599 9.46 5.05 13.84
N TYR A 600 10.21 5.68 14.76
CA TYR A 600 11.64 5.97 14.58
C TYR A 600 12.52 5.47 15.73
N ILE A 601 11.92 4.94 16.80
CA ILE A 601 12.63 4.39 17.97
C ILE A 601 12.42 2.88 17.99
N PHE A 602 13.47 2.10 18.24
CA PHE A 602 13.38 0.64 18.40
C PHE A 602 12.56 0.26 19.64
N ASN A 603 11.82 -0.84 19.53
CA ASN A 603 11.05 -1.39 20.65
C ASN A 603 11.92 -1.65 21.90
N ASP A 604 11.34 -1.47 23.09
CA ASP A 604 12.00 -1.59 24.40
C ASP A 604 13.20 -0.67 24.68
N ALA A 605 13.60 0.20 23.72
CA ALA A 605 14.65 1.19 23.97
C ALA A 605 14.21 2.16 25.08
N THR A 606 15.14 2.49 25.97
CA THR A 606 14.91 3.46 27.05
C THR A 606 15.74 4.71 26.84
N TYR A 607 15.15 5.87 27.13
CA TYR A 607 15.74 7.17 26.87
C TYR A 607 15.07 8.21 27.78
N ASP A 608 15.71 9.37 27.91
CA ASP A 608 15.06 10.54 28.49
C ASP A 608 14.31 11.27 27.38
N GLU A 609 13.03 11.58 27.59
CA GLU A 609 12.26 12.28 26.57
C GLU A 609 12.82 13.68 26.37
N VAL A 610 12.79 14.12 25.12
CA VAL A 610 13.22 15.46 24.72
C VAL A 610 12.00 16.27 24.28
N ASP A 611 12.19 17.58 24.16
CA ASP A 611 11.18 18.44 23.56
C ASP A 611 10.82 17.92 22.15
N GLY A 612 9.56 18.03 21.74
CA GLY A 612 9.11 17.50 20.45
C GLY A 612 9.85 18.11 19.25
N ASN A 613 10.43 19.30 19.39
CA ASN A 613 11.25 19.95 18.35
C ASN A 613 12.68 19.38 18.25
N GLU A 614 13.14 18.66 19.27
CA GLU A 614 14.47 18.05 19.31
C GLU A 614 14.45 16.64 18.72
N SER A 615 15.63 16.10 18.42
CA SER A 615 15.80 14.76 17.86
C SER A 615 16.77 13.97 18.72
N LEU A 616 16.39 12.73 19.03
CA LEU A 616 17.23 11.77 19.73
C LEU A 616 18.29 11.22 18.77
N LYS A 617 19.50 11.03 19.29
CA LYS A 617 20.63 10.40 18.60
C LYS A 617 20.78 8.97 19.07
N TYR A 618 21.52 8.15 18.32
CA TYR A 618 21.76 6.76 18.73
C TYR A 618 22.34 6.64 20.15
N SER A 619 23.22 7.56 20.55
CA SER A 619 23.85 7.60 21.87
C SER A 619 22.88 7.90 23.03
N ASP A 620 21.70 8.44 22.74
CA ASP A 620 20.70 8.79 23.76
C ASP A 620 19.87 7.56 24.17
N PHE A 621 19.87 6.52 23.33
CA PHE A 621 19.15 5.28 23.59
C PHE A 621 19.99 4.31 24.43
N LYS A 622 19.32 3.65 25.38
CA LYS A 622 19.81 2.47 26.08
C LYS A 622 18.97 1.28 25.66
N PHE A 623 19.63 0.30 25.05
CA PHE A 623 19.03 -0.95 24.60
C PHE A 623 19.19 -2.02 25.69
N PRO A 624 18.11 -2.38 26.42
CA PRO A 624 18.22 -3.35 27.51
C PRO A 624 18.48 -4.75 26.96
N GLN A 625 19.36 -5.51 27.63
CA GLN A 625 19.68 -6.89 27.25
C GLN A 625 18.48 -7.85 27.26
N TRP A 626 17.43 -7.54 28.04
CA TRP A 626 16.20 -8.31 28.08
C TRP A 626 15.20 -7.93 26.97
N GLY A 627 15.40 -6.79 26.32
CA GLY A 627 14.49 -6.24 25.32
C GLY A 627 14.59 -6.96 23.98
N ARG A 628 13.69 -6.62 23.07
CA ARG A 628 13.62 -7.17 21.71
C ARG A 628 14.85 -6.84 20.88
N TRP A 629 15.40 -5.65 21.07
CA TRP A 629 16.50 -5.11 20.26
C TRP A 629 17.65 -4.67 21.17
N PRO A 630 18.39 -5.61 21.79
CA PRO A 630 19.42 -5.29 22.77
C PRO A 630 20.69 -4.67 22.14
N ASP A 631 20.88 -4.84 20.83
CA ASP A 631 21.98 -4.25 20.07
C ASP A 631 21.59 -4.07 18.58
N PRO A 632 20.79 -3.03 18.24
CA PRO A 632 20.37 -2.80 16.86
C PRO A 632 21.55 -2.60 15.89
N LYS A 633 22.64 -1.99 16.35
CA LYS A 633 23.82 -1.75 15.54
C LYS A 633 24.54 -3.06 15.22
N GLY A 634 24.82 -3.87 16.24
CA GLY A 634 25.40 -5.20 16.04
C GLY A 634 24.47 -6.16 15.28
N LEU A 635 23.16 -5.90 15.23
CA LEU A 635 22.25 -6.62 14.34
C LEU A 635 22.47 -6.23 12.87
N VAL A 636 22.48 -4.94 12.54
CA VAL A 636 22.71 -4.50 11.16
C VAL A 636 24.09 -4.92 10.66
N GLU A 637 25.13 -4.76 11.48
CA GLU A 637 26.48 -5.26 11.18
C GLU A 637 26.46 -6.77 10.89
N HIS A 638 25.74 -7.56 11.70
CA HIS A 638 25.58 -8.99 11.45
C HIS A 638 24.83 -9.32 10.16
N LEU A 639 23.84 -8.52 9.76
CA LEU A 639 23.14 -8.69 8.48
C LEU A 639 24.12 -8.44 7.32
N HIS A 640 24.88 -7.34 7.37
CA HIS A 640 25.88 -7.01 6.36
C HIS A 640 27.00 -8.05 6.27
N ASP A 641 27.49 -8.57 7.41
CA ASP A 641 28.48 -9.66 7.48
C ASP A 641 27.98 -10.98 6.87
N ASN A 642 26.66 -11.08 6.63
CA ASN A 642 26.02 -12.23 5.99
C ASN A 642 25.44 -11.90 4.62
N ASP A 643 25.98 -10.86 3.97
CA ASP A 643 25.63 -10.41 2.62
C ASP A 643 24.15 -10.02 2.46
N LEU A 644 23.51 -9.61 3.57
CA LEU A 644 22.11 -9.16 3.59
C LEU A 644 22.03 -7.66 3.77
N LYS A 645 21.22 -7.03 2.91
CA LYS A 645 20.83 -5.63 3.01
C LYS A 645 19.59 -5.49 3.88
N VAL A 646 19.51 -4.44 4.70
CA VAL A 646 18.40 -4.23 5.64
C VAL A 646 17.52 -3.06 5.22
N ILE A 647 16.20 -3.31 5.20
CA ILE A 647 15.19 -2.31 4.91
C ILE A 647 14.21 -2.22 6.09
N LEU A 648 13.95 -1.01 6.58
CA LEU A 648 13.03 -0.77 7.70
C LEU A 648 11.69 -0.21 7.23
N TRP A 649 10.58 -0.71 7.77
CA TRP A 649 9.23 -0.20 7.48
C TRP A 649 9.02 1.21 8.04
N GLN A 650 8.28 2.04 7.30
CA GLN A 650 7.91 3.42 7.63
C GLN A 650 6.48 3.77 7.16
N ILE A 651 5.90 4.80 7.79
CA ILE A 651 4.57 5.36 7.49
C ILE A 651 4.60 6.89 7.66
N PRO A 652 3.83 7.69 6.89
CA PRO A 652 3.91 9.16 6.95
C PRO A 652 3.06 9.82 8.05
N ILE A 653 2.79 9.14 9.16
CA ILE A 653 1.83 9.59 10.20
C ILE A 653 2.47 9.70 11.58
N VAL A 654 1.97 10.64 12.38
CA VAL A 654 2.12 10.61 13.85
C VAL A 654 0.89 9.93 14.43
N LYS A 655 1.08 8.69 14.89
CA LYS A 655 0.01 7.75 15.27
C LYS A 655 -0.92 8.33 16.33
N GLN A 656 -2.21 8.05 16.30
CA GLN A 656 -3.05 8.24 17.48
C GLN A 656 -2.97 7.01 18.39
N VAL A 657 -2.68 7.20 19.67
CA VAL A 657 -2.65 6.11 20.68
C VAL A 657 -3.75 6.41 21.70
N THR A 658 -4.69 5.49 21.89
CA THR A 658 -5.92 5.71 22.68
C THR A 658 -5.85 5.07 24.07
N SER A 659 -5.33 3.85 24.17
CA SER A 659 -5.38 3.06 25.40
C SER A 659 -4.19 3.31 26.34
N LEU A 660 -3.02 3.62 25.78
CA LEU A 660 -1.80 3.91 26.51
C LEU A 660 -1.24 5.32 26.22
N THR A 661 -0.39 5.81 27.11
CA THR A 661 0.36 7.04 26.88
C THR A 661 1.78 6.72 26.48
N HIS A 662 2.27 7.47 25.51
CA HIS A 662 3.66 7.43 25.07
C HIS A 662 4.22 8.85 25.05
N LEU A 663 5.15 9.16 25.96
CA LEU A 663 5.55 10.54 26.29
C LEU A 663 6.24 11.27 25.13
N GLN A 664 7.23 10.65 24.48
CA GLN A 664 7.94 11.27 23.35
C GLN A 664 7.00 11.54 22.17
N LYS A 665 6.21 10.54 21.79
CA LYS A 665 5.12 10.68 20.83
C LYS A 665 4.19 11.86 21.15
N THR A 666 3.80 12.04 22.41
CA THR A 666 2.94 13.18 22.81
C THR A 666 3.65 14.51 22.61
N ALA A 667 4.95 14.59 22.93
CA ALA A 667 5.76 15.76 22.64
C ALA A 667 5.88 16.02 21.13
N ASP A 668 6.12 14.98 20.33
CA ASP A 668 6.22 15.07 18.87
C ASP A 668 4.89 15.51 18.23
N GLU A 669 3.76 15.00 18.73
CA GLU A 669 2.42 15.44 18.32
C GLU A 669 2.20 16.91 18.62
N ALA A 670 2.55 17.38 19.83
CA ALA A 670 2.44 18.78 20.20
C ALA A 670 3.31 19.66 19.28
N ALA A 671 4.58 19.27 19.04
CA ALA A 671 5.46 20.00 18.14
C ALA A 671 4.95 20.04 16.69
N LEU A 672 4.40 18.94 16.19
CA LEU A 672 3.81 18.90 14.84
C LEU A 672 2.64 19.88 14.72
N ILE A 673 1.76 19.93 15.74
CA ILE A 673 0.60 20.85 15.77
C ILE A 673 1.07 22.31 15.91
N ASP A 674 1.93 22.59 16.89
CA ASP A 674 2.35 23.95 17.25
C ASP A 674 3.15 24.64 16.14
N ASN A 675 3.98 23.88 15.41
CA ASN A 675 4.74 24.39 14.26
C ASN A 675 3.96 24.30 12.93
N GLY A 676 2.79 23.67 12.92
CA GLY A 676 1.99 23.49 11.71
C GLY A 676 2.67 22.60 10.65
N TYR A 677 3.40 21.57 11.09
CA TYR A 677 4.06 20.58 10.24
C TYR A 677 3.12 19.52 9.67
N GLY A 678 1.91 19.40 10.21
CA GLY A 678 0.87 18.51 9.70
C GLY A 678 -0.04 19.19 8.69
N VAL A 679 -0.70 18.36 7.88
CA VAL A 679 -1.80 18.78 6.98
C VAL A 679 -2.91 19.42 7.81
N LYS A 680 -3.64 20.39 7.24
CA LYS A 680 -4.68 21.14 7.95
C LYS A 680 -6.03 21.04 7.24
N ASN A 681 -7.11 21.07 8.03
CA ASN A 681 -8.46 21.29 7.52
C ASN A 681 -8.63 22.75 7.05
N ALA A 682 -9.69 23.05 6.31
CA ALA A 682 -9.99 24.40 5.81
C ALA A 682 -10.10 25.48 6.91
N ASP A 683 -10.46 25.09 8.14
CA ASP A 683 -10.55 26.01 9.29
C ASP A 683 -9.21 26.23 10.03
N GLY A 684 -8.12 25.64 9.52
CA GLY A 684 -6.77 25.72 10.08
C GLY A 684 -6.50 24.70 11.19
N SER A 685 -7.48 23.89 11.60
CA SER A 685 -7.26 22.82 12.57
C SER A 685 -6.43 21.66 11.97
N PRO A 686 -5.68 20.90 12.78
CA PRO A 686 -4.91 19.76 12.29
C PRO A 686 -5.80 18.69 11.63
N TYR A 687 -5.40 18.23 10.45
CA TYR A 687 -6.04 17.12 9.76
C TYR A 687 -5.71 15.81 10.45
N ARG A 688 -6.76 15.02 10.72
CA ARG A 688 -6.65 13.66 11.24
C ARG A 688 -7.31 12.70 10.29
N LEU A 689 -6.70 11.53 10.09
CA LEU A 689 -7.22 10.50 9.19
C LEU A 689 -8.65 10.10 9.64
N PRO A 690 -9.67 10.28 8.80
CA PRO A 690 -11.06 10.16 9.23
C PRO A 690 -11.53 8.72 9.41
N GLU A 691 -10.87 7.78 8.72
CA GLU A 691 -11.22 6.36 8.71
C GLU A 691 -10.05 5.48 8.25
N GLY A 692 -10.27 4.16 8.28
CA GLY A 692 -9.32 3.17 7.79
C GLY A 692 -8.12 2.97 8.73
N TRP A 693 -7.02 2.55 8.13
CA TRP A 693 -5.76 2.29 8.84
C TRP A 693 -5.20 3.60 9.42
N PHE A 694 -4.71 3.56 10.67
CA PHE A 694 -4.22 4.74 11.41
C PHE A 694 -5.23 5.87 11.60
N LYS A 695 -6.52 5.54 11.70
CA LYS A 695 -7.58 6.50 12.03
C LYS A 695 -7.21 7.41 13.21
N ASP A 696 -7.65 8.66 13.13
CA ASP A 696 -7.40 9.76 14.08
C ASP A 696 -5.94 10.20 14.22
N SER A 697 -4.99 9.55 13.52
CA SER A 697 -3.58 9.97 13.47
C SER A 697 -3.40 11.25 12.66
N LEU A 698 -2.32 11.99 12.92
CA LEU A 698 -1.96 13.18 12.18
C LEU A 698 -1.10 12.82 10.97
N LEU A 699 -1.32 13.50 9.85
CA LEU A 699 -0.58 13.31 8.61
C LEU A 699 0.51 14.38 8.47
N LEU A 700 1.77 13.97 8.24
CA LEU A 700 2.86 14.91 7.98
C LEU A 700 2.64 15.61 6.64
N ASP A 701 2.92 16.91 6.57
CA ASP A 701 2.93 17.66 5.31
C ASP A 701 4.33 17.62 4.64
N PHE A 702 4.50 16.78 3.62
CA PHE A 702 5.75 16.67 2.85
C PHE A 702 6.00 17.84 1.89
N THR A 703 5.03 18.75 1.72
CA THR A 703 5.23 20.01 0.98
C THR A 703 5.96 21.06 1.81
N ASN A 704 6.07 20.83 3.13
CA ASN A 704 6.75 21.70 4.07
C ASN A 704 8.21 21.23 4.31
N ASP A 705 9.18 22.02 3.86
CA ASP A 705 10.61 21.69 4.02
C ASP A 705 11.06 21.63 5.48
N ASP A 706 10.52 22.48 6.37
CA ASP A 706 10.83 22.44 7.80
C ASP A 706 10.23 21.18 8.46
N ALA A 707 9.04 20.77 8.04
CA ALA A 707 8.41 19.53 8.49
C ALA A 707 9.21 18.29 8.05
N LYS A 708 9.67 18.25 6.79
CA LYS A 708 10.57 17.20 6.29
C LYS A 708 11.85 17.15 7.10
N LYS A 709 12.48 18.29 7.36
CA LYS A 709 13.69 18.37 8.16
C LYS A 709 13.47 17.82 9.57
N TRP A 710 12.45 18.31 10.27
CA TRP A 710 12.07 17.83 11.59
C TRP A 710 11.80 16.32 11.62
N TRP A 711 11.14 15.81 10.58
CA TRP A 711 10.84 14.40 10.45
C TRP A 711 12.11 13.57 10.27
N PHE A 712 12.99 13.93 9.33
CA PHE A 712 14.20 13.16 9.03
C PHE A 712 15.31 13.31 10.07
N ASP A 713 15.41 14.44 10.76
CA ASP A 713 16.35 14.60 11.88
C ASP A 713 16.13 13.49 12.94
N LYS A 714 14.88 13.08 13.19
CA LYS A 714 14.53 12.00 14.13
C LYS A 714 14.87 10.59 13.61
N ARG A 715 15.03 10.43 12.29
CA ARG A 715 15.42 9.15 11.65
C ARG A 715 16.90 9.11 11.28
N GLN A 716 17.63 10.22 11.40
CA GLN A 716 18.99 10.35 10.88
C GLN A 716 19.95 9.29 11.44
N TYR A 717 19.80 8.90 12.71
CA TYR A 717 20.63 7.88 13.34
C TYR A 717 20.47 6.48 12.69
N LEU A 718 19.34 6.19 12.04
CA LEU A 718 19.15 4.95 11.29
C LEU A 718 20.10 4.85 10.10
N ILE A 719 20.48 5.99 9.52
CA ILE A 719 21.49 6.07 8.45
C ILE A 719 22.88 6.18 9.06
N ASP A 720 23.13 7.20 9.88
CA ASP A 720 24.48 7.56 10.33
C ASP A 720 25.12 6.50 11.24
N ASP A 721 24.33 5.90 12.14
CA ASP A 721 24.83 4.99 13.17
C ASP A 721 24.57 3.51 12.84
N LEU A 722 23.44 3.21 12.18
CA LEU A 722 23.05 1.84 11.84
C LEU A 722 23.36 1.46 10.39
N ALA A 723 23.56 2.42 9.48
CA ALA A 723 23.80 2.17 8.06
C ALA A 723 22.73 1.32 7.38
N VAL A 724 21.45 1.56 7.65
CA VAL A 724 20.35 0.87 6.94
C VAL A 724 20.43 1.12 5.43
N ASP A 725 20.00 0.14 4.63
CA ASP A 725 20.12 0.16 3.16
C ASP A 725 18.83 0.61 2.46
N GLY A 726 17.81 1.03 3.21
CA GLY A 726 16.58 1.57 2.64
C GLY A 726 15.39 1.54 3.58
N PHE A 727 14.26 1.97 3.05
CA PHE A 727 12.99 2.04 3.78
C PHE A 727 11.84 1.41 2.98
N LYS A 728 11.05 0.54 3.62
CA LYS A 728 9.76 0.10 3.09
C LYS A 728 8.75 1.18 3.45
N THR A 729 8.56 2.14 2.55
CA THR A 729 7.68 3.30 2.73
C THR A 729 6.25 2.89 2.42
N ASP A 730 5.56 2.38 3.43
CA ASP A 730 4.20 1.91 3.32
C ASP A 730 3.20 3.07 3.46
N GLY A 731 1.95 2.83 3.07
CA GLY A 731 0.90 3.83 3.06
C GLY A 731 1.09 4.89 1.98
N GLY A 732 0.65 6.12 2.30
CA GLY A 732 0.58 7.25 1.36
C GLY A 732 -0.85 7.52 0.86
N GLU A 733 -1.78 6.58 1.04
CA GLU A 733 -3.17 6.72 0.60
C GLU A 733 -4.05 7.48 1.61
N CYS A 734 -3.50 8.49 2.31
CA CYS A 734 -4.03 9.00 3.58
C CYS A 734 -4.80 10.33 3.49
N VAL A 735 -4.86 10.98 2.33
CA VAL A 735 -5.49 12.30 2.17
C VAL A 735 -6.97 12.12 1.83
N PHE A 736 -7.87 12.53 2.71
CA PHE A 736 -9.32 12.47 2.50
C PHE A 736 -9.96 13.83 2.77
N GLY A 737 -10.64 14.38 1.76
CA GLY A 737 -11.31 15.68 1.81
C GLY A 737 -10.74 16.63 0.75
N ASN A 738 -11.59 17.42 0.10
CA ASN A 738 -11.16 18.28 -1.01
C ASN A 738 -10.56 19.61 -0.51
N ASP A 739 -10.99 20.08 0.67
CA ASP A 739 -10.70 21.40 1.24
C ASP A 739 -9.55 21.37 2.27
N LEU A 740 -8.77 20.30 2.28
CA LEU A 740 -7.52 20.25 3.03
C LEU A 740 -6.53 21.27 2.49
N THR A 741 -5.63 21.75 3.34
CA THR A 741 -4.62 22.74 2.98
C THR A 741 -3.23 22.24 3.37
N PHE A 742 -2.30 22.40 2.42
CA PHE A 742 -0.89 22.06 2.55
C PHE A 742 -0.03 23.33 2.52
N ALA A 743 1.22 23.24 3.00
CA ALA A 743 2.11 24.38 3.16
C ALA A 743 2.49 25.07 1.83
N ASP A 744 2.53 24.33 0.72
CA ASP A 744 2.75 24.88 -0.62
C ASP A 744 1.50 25.55 -1.24
N GLY A 745 0.36 25.50 -0.54
CA GLY A 745 -0.92 26.06 -0.98
C GLY A 745 -1.78 25.09 -1.80
N SER A 746 -1.34 23.84 -2.00
CA SER A 746 -2.15 22.80 -2.63
C SER A 746 -3.32 22.34 -1.74
N ASP A 747 -4.32 21.74 -2.38
CA ASP A 747 -5.55 21.28 -1.75
C ASP A 747 -5.65 19.74 -1.68
N GLY A 748 -6.62 19.24 -0.93
CA GLY A 748 -6.83 17.79 -0.80
C GLY A 748 -7.31 17.10 -2.09
N LEU A 749 -7.96 17.84 -3.00
CA LEU A 749 -8.38 17.31 -4.31
C LEU A 749 -7.16 16.91 -5.16
N THR A 750 -6.12 17.73 -5.14
CA THR A 750 -4.84 17.48 -5.83
C THR A 750 -3.97 16.51 -5.05
N MET A 751 -3.88 16.71 -3.73
CA MET A 751 -2.95 15.98 -2.89
C MET A 751 -3.34 14.53 -2.63
N ARG A 752 -4.60 14.11 -2.89
CA ARG A 752 -4.96 12.68 -2.83
C ARG A 752 -4.01 11.78 -3.61
N ASN A 753 -3.74 12.18 -4.85
CA ASN A 753 -2.92 11.40 -5.78
C ASN A 753 -1.44 11.83 -5.71
N LYS A 754 -1.16 13.10 -5.41
CA LYS A 754 0.22 13.61 -5.34
C LYS A 754 0.95 13.23 -4.05
N TYR A 755 0.25 13.13 -2.91
CA TYR A 755 0.85 12.86 -1.60
C TYR A 755 1.79 11.64 -1.56
N PRO A 756 1.43 10.45 -2.06
CA PRO A 756 2.37 9.32 -2.06
C PRO A 756 3.64 9.60 -2.87
N VAL A 757 3.56 10.38 -3.97
CA VAL A 757 4.73 10.78 -4.76
C VAL A 757 5.67 11.64 -3.92
N ASP A 758 5.15 12.63 -3.19
CA ASP A 758 5.95 13.52 -2.34
C ASP A 758 6.58 12.79 -1.15
N TYR A 759 5.79 11.94 -0.48
CA TYR A 759 6.24 11.10 0.63
C TYR A 759 7.40 10.19 0.22
N ILE A 760 7.24 9.46 -0.88
CA ILE A 760 8.25 8.51 -1.35
C ILE A 760 9.49 9.26 -1.85
N SER A 761 9.32 10.38 -2.56
CA SER A 761 10.45 11.21 -2.99
C SER A 761 11.30 11.69 -1.82
N ALA A 762 10.66 12.20 -0.77
CA ALA A 762 11.35 12.69 0.41
C ALA A 762 12.15 11.57 1.11
N TYR A 763 11.58 10.37 1.24
CA TYR A 763 12.28 9.22 1.82
C TYR A 763 13.37 8.67 0.91
N TYR A 764 13.19 8.71 -0.40
CA TYR A 764 14.21 8.27 -1.34
C TYR A 764 15.42 9.21 -1.30
N GLU A 765 15.20 10.53 -1.32
CA GLU A 765 16.25 11.53 -1.12
C GLU A 765 16.99 11.32 0.20
N PHE A 766 16.25 11.05 1.29
CA PHE A 766 16.85 10.73 2.59
C PHE A 766 17.69 9.44 2.54
N ALA A 767 17.16 8.35 1.99
CA ALA A 767 17.85 7.05 1.89
C ALA A 767 19.12 7.10 1.02
N GLN A 768 19.16 7.98 0.02
CA GLN A 768 20.30 8.12 -0.88
C GLN A 768 21.59 8.62 -0.18
N GLN A 769 21.51 9.14 1.05
CA GLN A 769 22.70 9.44 1.87
C GLN A 769 23.61 8.21 2.09
N ASN A 770 23.05 7.00 2.03
CA ASN A 770 23.80 5.73 2.10
C ASN A 770 23.54 4.84 0.87
N ASN A 771 23.22 5.43 -0.29
CA ASN A 771 22.81 4.71 -1.52
C ASN A 771 21.62 3.75 -1.31
N GLY A 772 20.79 4.01 -0.31
CA GLY A 772 19.64 3.18 0.02
C GLY A 772 18.45 3.38 -0.93
N ILE A 773 17.52 2.45 -0.92
CA ILE A 773 16.31 2.49 -1.78
C ILE A 773 15.03 2.66 -0.98
N THR A 774 13.95 3.03 -1.68
CA THR A 774 12.59 2.86 -1.18
C THR A 774 11.96 1.61 -1.79
N PHE A 775 11.07 0.98 -1.02
CA PHE A 775 10.17 -0.07 -1.48
C PHE A 775 8.75 0.34 -1.10
N SER A 776 7.88 0.61 -2.09
CA SER A 776 6.63 1.38 -1.88
C SER A 776 5.43 0.75 -2.61
N ARG A 777 4.22 0.74 -2.01
CA ARG A 777 3.00 0.25 -2.70
C ARG A 777 2.23 1.34 -3.41
N SER A 778 2.23 2.56 -2.89
CA SER A 778 1.44 3.66 -3.44
C SER A 778 2.26 4.48 -4.44
N GLY A 779 1.57 5.15 -5.36
CA GLY A 779 2.17 6.03 -6.34
C GLY A 779 1.15 6.63 -7.28
N TYR A 780 1.63 7.44 -8.22
CA TYR A 780 0.83 8.03 -9.29
C TYR A 780 1.75 8.24 -10.51
N THR A 781 1.40 9.13 -11.43
CA THR A 781 2.30 9.59 -12.50
C THR A 781 3.68 9.91 -11.95
N GLY A 782 4.71 9.27 -12.52
CA GLY A 782 6.10 9.42 -12.08
C GLY A 782 6.59 8.33 -11.12
N ALA A 783 5.80 7.30 -10.79
CA ALA A 783 6.24 6.23 -9.88
C ALA A 783 7.59 5.59 -10.30
N GLN A 784 7.92 5.55 -11.59
CA GLN A 784 9.22 5.06 -12.07
C GLN A 784 10.44 5.85 -11.57
N THR A 785 10.22 7.05 -11.01
CA THR A 785 11.26 7.87 -10.38
C THR A 785 11.64 7.37 -8.99
N PHE A 786 11.05 6.26 -8.54
CA PHE A 786 11.41 5.54 -7.32
C PHE A 786 11.88 4.11 -7.66
N PRO A 787 12.86 3.59 -6.91
CA PRO A 787 13.59 2.39 -7.33
C PRO A 787 12.77 1.10 -7.29
N ALA A 788 11.82 0.89 -6.36
CA ALA A 788 11.08 -0.38 -6.29
C ALA A 788 9.66 -0.26 -5.74
N HIS A 789 8.73 -1.03 -6.33
CA HIS A 789 7.33 -1.07 -5.93
C HIS A 789 6.81 -2.49 -5.68
N TRP A 790 5.77 -2.63 -4.87
CA TRP A 790 5.06 -3.90 -4.69
C TRP A 790 3.55 -3.80 -4.81
N ALA A 791 2.92 -4.93 -5.17
CA ALA A 791 1.51 -5.05 -5.48
C ALA A 791 0.51 -4.84 -4.31
N GLY A 792 0.97 -4.43 -3.13
CA GLY A 792 0.12 -4.31 -1.94
C GLY A 792 -0.36 -5.67 -1.39
N ASP A 793 -1.48 -5.62 -0.67
CA ASP A 793 -1.89 -6.65 0.28
C ASP A 793 -2.84 -7.67 -0.36
N GLU A 794 -2.50 -8.96 -0.34
CA GLU A 794 -3.33 -10.01 -0.94
C GLU A 794 -3.43 -11.34 -0.16
N ARG A 795 -4.49 -12.10 -0.43
CA ARG A 795 -4.69 -13.44 0.16
C ARG A 795 -3.84 -14.51 -0.50
N SER A 796 -3.58 -15.58 0.23
CA SER A 796 -2.98 -16.81 -0.31
C SER A 796 -3.98 -17.64 -1.15
N THR A 797 -4.37 -17.15 -2.33
CA THR A 797 -5.29 -17.84 -3.25
C THR A 797 -4.83 -17.79 -4.71
N TRP A 798 -5.36 -18.69 -5.55
CA TRP A 798 -5.11 -18.69 -6.99
C TRP A 798 -5.65 -17.43 -7.70
N ASP A 799 -6.78 -16.89 -7.22
CA ASP A 799 -7.33 -15.64 -7.76
C ASP A 799 -6.41 -14.45 -7.47
N ALA A 800 -5.85 -14.37 -6.25
CA ALA A 800 -4.85 -13.35 -5.91
C ALA A 800 -3.56 -13.52 -6.74
N PHE A 801 -3.15 -14.76 -7.02
CA PHE A 801 -2.02 -15.02 -7.91
C PHE A 801 -2.29 -14.49 -9.33
N LYS A 802 -3.48 -14.75 -9.89
CA LYS A 802 -3.93 -14.17 -11.17
C LYS A 802 -3.89 -12.64 -11.15
N ARG A 803 -4.47 -12.01 -10.12
CA ARG A 803 -4.51 -10.56 -9.96
C ARG A 803 -3.11 -9.95 -9.85
N SER A 804 -2.18 -10.65 -9.21
CA SER A 804 -0.78 -10.22 -9.09
C SER A 804 -0.06 -10.22 -10.45
N ILE A 805 -0.31 -11.21 -11.32
CA ILE A 805 0.25 -11.19 -12.68
C ILE A 805 -0.30 -10.00 -13.48
N LEU A 806 -1.62 -9.76 -13.42
CA LEU A 806 -2.26 -8.61 -14.06
C LEU A 806 -1.68 -7.27 -13.57
N ALA A 807 -1.50 -7.14 -12.26
CA ALA A 807 -0.90 -5.97 -11.62
C ALA A 807 0.52 -5.72 -12.12
N GLY A 808 1.38 -6.75 -12.13
CA GLY A 808 2.75 -6.62 -12.62
C GLY A 808 2.83 -6.21 -14.09
N LEU A 809 1.99 -6.77 -14.96
CA LEU A 809 1.98 -6.43 -16.39
C LEU A 809 1.44 -5.03 -16.66
N SER A 810 0.34 -4.65 -16.05
CA SER A 810 -0.25 -3.31 -16.21
C SER A 810 0.62 -2.21 -15.60
N SER A 811 1.24 -2.48 -14.45
CA SER A 811 2.22 -1.60 -13.81
C SER A 811 3.45 -1.39 -14.70
N GLY A 812 3.98 -2.48 -15.29
CA GLY A 812 5.04 -2.40 -16.29
C GLY A 812 4.67 -1.60 -17.53
N MET A 813 3.46 -1.79 -18.07
CA MET A 813 2.94 -0.98 -19.19
C MET A 813 2.76 0.49 -18.80
N SER A 814 2.62 0.80 -17.52
CA SER A 814 2.48 2.17 -17.01
C SER A 814 3.82 2.78 -16.55
N GLY A 815 4.94 2.10 -16.80
CA GLY A 815 6.29 2.64 -16.59
C GLY A 815 7.00 2.15 -15.33
N VAL A 816 6.37 1.35 -14.47
CA VAL A 816 7.04 0.78 -13.29
C VAL A 816 7.97 -0.36 -13.71
N VAL A 817 9.28 -0.12 -13.63
CA VAL A 817 10.30 -1.07 -14.12
C VAL A 817 10.60 -2.17 -13.11
N PHE A 818 10.72 -1.82 -11.83
CA PHE A 818 11.10 -2.73 -10.75
C PHE A 818 9.91 -2.99 -9.83
N TRP A 819 9.12 -3.98 -10.21
CA TRP A 819 7.93 -4.41 -9.51
C TRP A 819 8.13 -5.76 -8.81
N GLY A 820 7.51 -5.93 -7.65
CA GLY A 820 7.44 -7.17 -6.89
C GLY A 820 6.06 -7.43 -6.31
N TRP A 821 5.91 -8.57 -5.65
CA TRP A 821 4.67 -8.94 -4.96
C TRP A 821 4.98 -9.91 -3.83
N ASP A 822 4.01 -10.10 -2.93
CA ASP A 822 4.11 -11.07 -1.84
C ASP A 822 3.82 -12.48 -2.36
N LEU A 823 4.88 -13.20 -2.74
CA LEU A 823 4.72 -14.53 -3.33
C LEU A 823 3.94 -15.48 -2.41
N GLY A 824 2.95 -16.17 -2.98
CA GLY A 824 2.04 -17.04 -2.25
C GLY A 824 0.95 -16.31 -1.45
N GLY A 825 0.87 -14.97 -1.52
CA GLY A 825 -0.03 -14.12 -0.73
C GLY A 825 0.40 -13.99 0.73
N PHE A 826 0.32 -12.78 1.30
CA PHE A 826 0.85 -12.51 2.64
C PHE A 826 -0.14 -12.78 3.79
N SER A 827 -1.45 -12.82 3.48
CA SER A 827 -2.51 -12.87 4.50
C SER A 827 -3.48 -14.04 4.32
N GLY A 828 -4.16 -14.39 5.41
CA GLY A 828 -4.97 -15.59 5.55
C GLY A 828 -4.13 -16.83 5.87
N PRO A 829 -4.73 -18.04 5.84
CA PRO A 829 -3.99 -19.28 6.01
C PRO A 829 -2.78 -19.34 5.07
N VAL A 830 -1.68 -19.94 5.53
CA VAL A 830 -0.53 -20.20 4.67
C VAL A 830 -0.95 -20.93 3.38
N PRO A 831 -0.36 -20.61 2.22
CA PRO A 831 -0.74 -21.23 0.96
C PRO A 831 -0.54 -22.75 0.98
N THR A 832 -1.27 -23.46 0.13
CA THR A 832 -0.93 -24.86 -0.17
C THR A 832 0.49 -24.93 -0.75
N ALA A 833 1.18 -26.06 -0.57
CA ALA A 833 2.51 -26.27 -1.13
C ALA A 833 2.54 -25.99 -2.65
N GLU A 834 1.50 -26.42 -3.37
CA GLU A 834 1.38 -26.19 -4.80
C GLU A 834 1.27 -24.69 -5.15
N LEU A 835 0.35 -23.96 -4.51
CA LEU A 835 0.21 -22.51 -4.76
C LEU A 835 1.51 -21.78 -4.44
N TYR A 836 2.15 -22.13 -3.33
CA TYR A 836 3.45 -21.56 -2.95
C TYR A 836 4.51 -21.83 -4.02
N ILE A 837 4.66 -23.09 -4.45
CA ILE A 837 5.63 -23.47 -5.48
C ILE A 837 5.37 -22.76 -6.82
N ARG A 838 4.12 -22.68 -7.29
CA ARG A 838 3.79 -21.95 -8.53
C ARG A 838 4.03 -20.45 -8.41
N SER A 839 3.81 -19.89 -7.22
CA SER A 839 4.11 -18.49 -6.91
C SER A 839 5.62 -18.22 -6.90
N VAL A 840 6.41 -19.10 -6.29
CA VAL A 840 7.89 -19.05 -6.29
C VAL A 840 8.46 -19.09 -7.70
N GLN A 841 7.92 -19.99 -8.53
CA GLN A 841 8.29 -20.12 -9.93
C GLN A 841 8.09 -18.82 -10.70
N MET A 842 6.94 -18.16 -10.54
CA MET A 842 6.68 -16.86 -11.17
C MET A 842 7.54 -15.75 -10.56
N ALA A 843 7.67 -15.68 -9.23
CA ALA A 843 8.45 -14.65 -8.54
C ALA A 843 9.96 -14.69 -8.91
N CYS A 844 10.51 -15.86 -9.22
CA CYS A 844 11.87 -15.99 -9.75
C CYS A 844 12.09 -15.15 -11.02
N PHE A 845 11.04 -14.97 -11.82
CA PHE A 845 11.03 -14.21 -13.08
C PHE A 845 10.21 -12.92 -12.98
N CYS A 846 10.07 -12.37 -11.77
CA CYS A 846 9.68 -10.98 -11.55
C CYS A 846 10.92 -10.09 -11.40
N PRO A 847 10.80 -8.76 -11.62
CA PRO A 847 11.89 -7.82 -11.36
C PRO A 847 12.39 -7.91 -9.91
N ILE A 848 11.49 -7.98 -8.92
CA ILE A 848 11.80 -8.23 -7.51
C ILE A 848 11.18 -9.55 -7.04
N MET A 849 11.95 -10.42 -6.38
CA MET A 849 11.50 -11.69 -5.81
C MET A 849 11.43 -11.58 -4.28
N GLN A 850 10.22 -11.57 -3.71
CA GLN A 850 10.03 -11.37 -2.29
C GLN A 850 8.94 -12.28 -1.71
N PHE A 851 9.18 -12.86 -0.54
CA PHE A 851 8.10 -13.38 0.31
C PHE A 851 7.86 -12.47 1.52
N HIS A 852 6.62 -12.43 2.00
CA HIS A 852 6.19 -11.65 3.14
C HIS A 852 5.00 -12.30 3.85
N ALA A 853 4.74 -11.90 5.09
CA ALA A 853 3.62 -12.38 5.91
C ALA A 853 3.09 -11.26 6.80
N GLU A 854 1.76 -11.20 6.93
CA GLU A 854 1.06 -10.08 7.57
C GLU A 854 1.19 -10.00 9.10
N SER A 855 0.91 -11.09 9.82
CA SER A 855 0.71 -10.99 11.27
C SER A 855 0.94 -12.29 12.02
N LYS A 856 1.17 -12.12 13.33
CA LYS A 856 1.28 -13.20 14.30
C LYS A 856 -0.09 -13.81 14.53
N ALA A 857 -0.22 -15.11 14.27
CA ALA A 857 -1.40 -15.89 14.58
C ALA A 857 -1.05 -17.06 15.52
N GLU A 858 -2.04 -17.89 15.85
CA GLU A 858 -1.86 -19.12 16.66
C GLU A 858 -0.74 -20.03 16.13
N TYR A 859 -0.52 -20.04 14.82
CA TYR A 859 0.55 -20.76 14.14
C TYR A 859 1.44 -19.80 13.37
N ASN A 860 2.71 -20.18 13.18
CA ASN A 860 3.66 -19.42 12.37
C ASN A 860 3.12 -19.18 10.95
N GLN A 861 2.88 -17.90 10.61
CA GLN A 861 2.34 -17.47 9.31
C GLN A 861 3.44 -17.09 8.31
N ASP A 862 4.71 -17.25 8.65
CA ASP A 862 5.80 -16.88 7.75
C ASP A 862 5.68 -17.60 6.41
N ARG A 863 5.84 -16.85 5.31
CA ARG A 863 5.95 -17.43 3.96
C ARG A 863 7.38 -17.94 3.68
N THR A 864 8.18 -18.13 4.73
CA THR A 864 9.48 -18.79 4.64
C THR A 864 9.32 -20.22 4.12
N PRO A 865 10.20 -20.71 3.25
CA PRO A 865 10.03 -22.01 2.60
C PRO A 865 9.98 -23.20 3.56
N TRP A 866 10.77 -23.17 4.65
CA TRP A 866 10.76 -24.21 5.67
C TRP A 866 9.46 -24.21 6.49
N ASN A 867 8.90 -23.04 6.81
CA ASN A 867 7.60 -22.97 7.47
C ASN A 867 6.50 -23.50 6.56
N ILE A 868 6.48 -23.13 5.27
CA ILE A 868 5.49 -23.67 4.34
C ILE A 868 5.62 -25.20 4.25
N ALA A 869 6.85 -25.72 4.08
CA ALA A 869 7.08 -27.16 4.03
C ALA A 869 6.59 -27.90 5.29
N GLU A 870 6.80 -27.33 6.47
CA GLU A 870 6.31 -27.88 7.73
C GLU A 870 4.77 -27.80 7.83
N ARG A 871 4.21 -26.62 7.57
CA ARG A 871 2.77 -26.35 7.71
C ARG A 871 1.92 -27.09 6.69
N SER A 872 2.47 -27.40 5.51
CA SER A 872 1.79 -28.17 4.47
C SER A 872 2.16 -29.66 4.46
N ASP A 873 3.06 -30.11 5.34
CA ASP A 873 3.67 -31.44 5.32
C ASP A 873 4.23 -31.82 3.93
N ASP A 874 4.91 -30.87 3.28
CA ASP A 874 5.44 -31.05 1.93
C ASP A 874 6.81 -30.38 1.75
N LYS A 875 7.87 -31.18 1.90
CA LYS A 875 9.27 -30.73 1.74
C LYS A 875 9.58 -30.12 0.39
N ARG A 876 8.77 -30.40 -0.64
CA ARG A 876 8.97 -29.83 -1.98
C ARG A 876 8.89 -28.31 -1.98
N ALA A 877 8.11 -27.70 -1.08
CA ALA A 877 8.03 -26.25 -0.97
C ALA A 877 9.40 -25.61 -0.68
N LEU A 878 10.16 -26.20 0.26
CA LEU A 878 11.52 -25.79 0.59
C LEU A 878 12.51 -26.11 -0.53
N ASP A 879 12.52 -27.35 -1.01
CA ASP A 879 13.50 -27.79 -2.01
C ASP A 879 13.37 -27.01 -3.33
N ILE A 880 12.13 -26.74 -3.75
CA ILE A 880 11.86 -25.99 -4.97
C ILE A 880 12.12 -24.50 -4.77
N TYR A 881 11.77 -23.91 -3.62
CA TYR A 881 12.20 -22.53 -3.35
C TYR A 881 13.71 -22.38 -3.42
N ARG A 882 14.46 -23.27 -2.76
CA ARG A 882 15.92 -23.25 -2.82
C ARG A 882 16.42 -23.34 -4.26
N TYR A 883 15.84 -24.23 -5.07
CA TYR A 883 16.19 -24.34 -6.49
C TYR A 883 15.99 -23.01 -7.23
N TYR A 884 14.82 -22.37 -7.10
CA TYR A 884 14.51 -21.12 -7.80
C TYR A 884 15.26 -19.90 -7.27
N ALA A 885 15.53 -19.82 -5.96
CA ALA A 885 16.38 -18.79 -5.39
C ALA A 885 17.81 -18.88 -5.94
N ASN A 886 18.38 -20.08 -6.03
CA ASN A 886 19.68 -20.31 -6.64
C ASN A 886 19.70 -20.08 -8.16
N LEU A 887 18.63 -20.48 -8.87
CA LEU A 887 18.44 -20.17 -10.29
C LEU A 887 18.41 -18.65 -10.53
N ARG A 888 17.71 -17.90 -9.69
CA ARG A 888 17.67 -16.43 -9.76
C ARG A 888 19.07 -15.84 -9.60
N MET A 889 19.86 -16.34 -8.64
CA MET A 889 21.26 -15.91 -8.48
C MET A 889 22.13 -16.30 -9.67
N SER A 890 21.87 -17.44 -10.31
CA SER A 890 22.55 -17.83 -11.55
C SER A 890 22.23 -16.88 -12.71
N LEU A 891 21.02 -16.30 -12.72
CA LEU A 891 20.57 -15.30 -13.70
C LEU A 891 21.09 -13.88 -13.41
N MET A 892 21.82 -13.64 -12.32
CA MET A 892 22.21 -12.29 -11.90
C MET A 892 22.88 -11.44 -13.01
N PRO A 893 23.78 -11.97 -13.87
CA PRO A 893 24.31 -11.20 -15.00
C PRO A 893 23.24 -10.78 -16.01
N TYR A 894 22.27 -11.67 -16.32
CA TYR A 894 21.13 -11.35 -17.17
C TYR A 894 20.24 -10.28 -16.53
N LEU A 895 19.93 -10.43 -15.24
CA LEU A 895 19.12 -9.46 -14.49
C LEU A 895 19.76 -8.07 -14.48
N ARG A 896 21.08 -7.98 -14.22
CA ARG A 896 21.84 -6.71 -14.28
C ARG A 896 21.76 -6.06 -15.65
N GLN A 897 22.00 -6.84 -16.70
CA GLN A 897 21.98 -6.36 -18.08
C GLN A 897 20.60 -5.86 -18.49
N GLU A 898 19.56 -6.62 -18.18
CA GLU A 898 18.19 -6.26 -18.52
C GLU A 898 17.68 -5.09 -17.67
N ALA A 899 18.05 -4.99 -16.39
CA ALA A 899 17.74 -3.82 -15.57
C ALA A 899 18.35 -2.53 -16.18
N ALA A 900 19.62 -2.56 -16.57
CA ALA A 900 20.29 -1.43 -17.22
C ALA A 900 19.66 -1.09 -18.59
N TYR A 901 19.32 -2.11 -19.38
CA TYR A 901 18.63 -1.93 -20.66
C TYR A 901 17.27 -1.27 -20.46
N CYS A 902 16.45 -1.80 -19.56
CA CYS A 902 15.10 -1.30 -19.26
C CYS A 902 15.10 0.15 -18.81
N VAL A 903 16.05 0.54 -17.94
CA VAL A 903 16.26 1.93 -17.52
C VAL A 903 16.63 2.80 -18.72
N SER A 904 17.59 2.38 -19.55
CA SER A 904 18.06 3.17 -20.70
C SER A 904 17.01 3.34 -21.80
N GLN A 905 16.21 2.30 -22.05
CA GLN A 905 15.21 2.26 -23.11
C GLN A 905 13.82 2.65 -22.62
N ARG A 906 13.63 2.90 -21.31
CA ARG A 906 12.34 3.24 -20.71
C ARG A 906 11.27 2.20 -21.06
N THR A 907 11.54 0.95 -20.73
CA THR A 907 10.68 -0.19 -21.03
C THR A 907 10.64 -1.13 -19.83
N PRO A 908 9.53 -1.82 -19.55
CA PRO A 908 9.45 -2.67 -18.37
C PRO A 908 10.33 -3.92 -18.47
N MET A 909 10.71 -4.47 -17.32
CA MET A 909 11.45 -5.72 -17.23
C MET A 909 10.53 -6.95 -17.28
N MET A 910 9.34 -6.87 -16.68
CA MET A 910 8.25 -7.84 -16.88
C MET A 910 7.26 -7.26 -17.88
N ARG A 911 7.19 -7.84 -19.08
CA ARG A 911 6.60 -7.22 -20.27
C ARG A 911 5.43 -8.04 -20.78
N ALA A 912 4.26 -7.43 -20.92
CA ALA A 912 3.16 -8.04 -21.66
C ALA A 912 3.60 -8.39 -23.09
N LEU A 913 3.21 -9.56 -23.60
CA LEU A 913 3.61 -10.01 -24.93
C LEU A 913 3.22 -9.02 -26.05
N VAL A 914 2.12 -8.27 -25.86
CA VAL A 914 1.67 -7.26 -26.81
C VAL A 914 2.71 -6.14 -27.06
N LEU A 915 3.63 -5.88 -26.11
CA LEU A 915 4.70 -4.89 -26.31
C LEU A 915 5.65 -5.31 -27.44
N ASP A 916 5.99 -6.60 -27.50
CA ASP A 916 6.97 -7.13 -28.46
C ASP A 916 6.31 -7.69 -29.73
N TYR A 917 5.01 -8.03 -29.64
CA TYR A 917 4.26 -8.68 -30.70
C TYR A 917 2.91 -7.98 -30.98
N GLN A 918 2.88 -6.64 -30.95
CA GLN A 918 1.64 -5.84 -31.09
C GLN A 918 0.77 -6.17 -32.33
N GLN A 919 1.38 -6.65 -33.41
CA GLN A 919 0.65 -7.02 -34.64
C GLN A 919 0.02 -8.42 -34.59
N ASP A 920 0.34 -9.19 -33.55
CA ASP A 920 -0.23 -10.50 -33.32
C ASP A 920 -1.55 -10.36 -32.55
N PRO A 921 -2.70 -10.76 -33.12
CA PRO A 921 -3.98 -10.64 -32.43
C PRO A 921 -4.06 -11.54 -31.19
N GLN A 922 -3.33 -12.66 -31.16
CA GLN A 922 -3.41 -13.64 -30.06
C GLN A 922 -2.89 -13.09 -28.73
N VAL A 923 -1.97 -12.13 -28.77
CA VAL A 923 -1.34 -11.58 -27.55
C VAL A 923 -2.09 -10.39 -26.95
N SER A 924 -3.13 -9.89 -27.62
CA SER A 924 -3.77 -8.61 -27.26
C SER A 924 -4.42 -8.64 -25.87
N GLU A 925 -4.97 -9.78 -25.46
CA GLU A 925 -5.61 -9.98 -24.15
C GLU A 925 -4.79 -10.93 -23.24
N MET A 926 -3.59 -11.30 -23.67
CA MET A 926 -2.77 -12.28 -22.97
C MET A 926 -2.22 -11.68 -21.68
N TRP A 927 -2.65 -12.22 -20.54
CA TRP A 927 -2.27 -11.74 -19.22
C TRP A 927 -1.47 -12.76 -18.41
N ASP A 928 -1.41 -14.01 -18.83
CA ASP A 928 -0.83 -15.11 -18.06
C ASP A 928 0.46 -15.67 -18.67
N GLU A 929 1.02 -14.97 -19.67
CA GLU A 929 2.33 -15.22 -20.30
C GLU A 929 2.98 -13.88 -20.62
N TYR A 930 4.30 -13.79 -20.44
CA TYR A 930 5.01 -12.52 -20.56
C TYR A 930 6.47 -12.72 -20.95
N MET A 931 7.08 -11.66 -21.49
CA MET A 931 8.53 -11.60 -21.65
C MET A 931 9.16 -11.10 -20.35
N PHE A 932 10.24 -11.72 -19.90
CA PHE A 932 11.07 -11.28 -18.78
C PHE A 932 12.44 -10.85 -19.31
N GLY A 933 12.70 -9.54 -19.32
CA GLY A 933 13.69 -8.95 -20.19
C GLY A 933 13.33 -9.15 -21.66
N ARG A 934 14.33 -9.08 -22.54
CA ARG A 934 14.15 -9.19 -23.99
C ARG A 934 14.04 -10.62 -24.52
N ASP A 935 14.57 -11.60 -23.80
CA ASP A 935 14.90 -12.91 -24.39
C ASP A 935 14.17 -14.11 -23.79
N LEU A 936 13.54 -13.98 -22.61
CA LEU A 936 12.87 -15.08 -21.93
C LEU A 936 11.35 -14.91 -21.97
N LEU A 937 10.63 -15.88 -22.53
CA LEU A 937 9.17 -15.98 -22.40
C LEU A 937 8.83 -16.90 -21.23
N VAL A 938 8.01 -16.43 -20.31
CA VAL A 938 7.61 -17.14 -19.08
C VAL A 938 6.10 -17.33 -19.07
N ALA A 939 5.65 -18.55 -18.80
CA ALA A 939 4.22 -18.92 -18.76
C ALA A 939 3.90 -19.70 -17.47
N PRO A 940 3.64 -19.00 -16.35
CA PRO A 940 3.36 -19.62 -15.05
C PRO A 940 2.17 -20.58 -15.09
N VAL A 941 2.19 -21.67 -14.31
CA VAL A 941 1.00 -22.52 -14.14
C VAL A 941 0.04 -21.85 -13.16
N ILE A 942 -1.14 -21.42 -13.64
CA ILE A 942 -2.10 -20.59 -12.90
C ILE A 942 -3.31 -21.36 -12.34
N ASN A 943 -3.38 -22.66 -12.58
CA ASN A 943 -4.50 -23.51 -12.14
C ASN A 943 -3.98 -24.65 -11.26
N GLN A 944 -4.73 -24.96 -10.21
CA GLN A 944 -4.41 -26.02 -9.26
C GLN A 944 -4.46 -27.41 -9.91
N ASN A 945 -3.55 -28.29 -9.50
CA ASN A 945 -3.34 -29.67 -9.95
C ASN A 945 -2.93 -29.81 -11.43
N ASN A 946 -2.58 -28.72 -12.11
CA ASN A 946 -2.12 -28.79 -13.50
C ASN A 946 -0.63 -29.15 -13.56
N VAL A 947 -0.33 -30.15 -14.39
CA VAL A 947 1.04 -30.60 -14.73
C VAL A 947 1.38 -30.40 -16.21
N GLU A 948 0.49 -29.70 -16.92
CA GLU A 948 0.65 -29.26 -18.30
C GLU A 948 -0.06 -27.91 -18.47
N ARG A 949 0.36 -27.13 -19.47
CA ARG A 949 -0.19 -25.81 -19.77
C ARG A 949 -0.18 -25.59 -21.28
N GLN A 950 -1.28 -25.02 -21.79
CA GLN A 950 -1.30 -24.44 -23.14
C GLN A 950 -0.51 -23.14 -23.12
N VAL A 951 0.52 -23.05 -23.96
CA VAL A 951 1.39 -21.88 -24.09
C VAL A 951 1.32 -21.35 -25.50
N TYR A 952 1.15 -20.04 -25.64
CA TYR A 952 1.21 -19.38 -26.94
C TYR A 952 2.62 -18.87 -27.22
N LEU A 953 3.26 -19.38 -28.26
CA LEU A 953 4.57 -18.91 -28.70
C LEU A 953 4.43 -17.96 -29.89
N PRO A 954 4.76 -16.66 -29.75
CA PRO A 954 4.71 -15.72 -30.86
C PRO A 954 5.68 -16.09 -31.99
N GLN A 955 5.55 -15.42 -33.15
CA GLN A 955 6.43 -15.63 -34.30
C GLN A 955 7.92 -15.63 -33.93
N GLY A 956 8.62 -16.67 -34.36
CA GLY A 956 10.00 -16.97 -33.97
C GLY A 956 10.17 -18.46 -33.66
N LYS A 957 11.35 -18.83 -33.19
CA LYS A 957 11.65 -20.17 -32.69
C LYS A 957 12.07 -20.05 -31.23
N TRP A 958 11.66 -21.01 -30.40
CA TRP A 958 11.74 -20.87 -28.95
C TRP A 958 12.37 -22.11 -28.33
N TRP A 959 13.43 -21.95 -27.55
CA TRP A 959 14.11 -23.05 -26.88
C TRP A 959 13.60 -23.21 -25.46
N HIS A 960 12.97 -24.34 -25.16
CA HIS A 960 12.48 -24.65 -23.82
C HIS A 960 13.65 -25.05 -22.91
N LEU A 961 13.80 -24.34 -21.78
CA LEU A 961 14.96 -24.46 -20.87
C LEU A 961 15.12 -25.89 -20.30
N PHE A 962 14.05 -26.44 -19.74
CA PHE A 962 14.11 -27.75 -19.05
C PHE A 962 14.05 -28.95 -20.01
N GLU A 963 13.24 -28.89 -21.08
CA GLU A 963 13.18 -29.98 -22.06
C GLU A 963 14.38 -30.01 -23.03
N ASN A 964 15.18 -28.95 -23.11
CA ASN A 964 16.22 -28.75 -24.12
C ASN A 964 15.70 -29.04 -25.54
N LYS A 965 14.57 -28.43 -25.88
CA LYS A 965 13.86 -28.66 -27.15
C LYS A 965 13.39 -27.35 -27.74
N TYR A 966 13.45 -27.26 -29.06
CA TYR A 966 12.86 -26.15 -29.78
C TYR A 966 11.39 -26.38 -30.08
N TYR A 967 10.63 -25.28 -29.98
CA TYR A 967 9.24 -25.18 -30.36
C TYR A 967 9.06 -24.12 -31.45
N ASP A 968 8.19 -24.46 -32.40
CA ASP A 968 7.72 -23.58 -33.46
C ASP A 968 6.59 -22.67 -32.93
N PRO A 969 6.27 -21.55 -33.61
CA PRO A 969 5.29 -20.60 -33.11
C PRO A 969 3.86 -21.17 -33.15
N GLY A 970 2.97 -20.59 -32.34
CA GLY A 970 1.58 -21.02 -32.15
C GLY A 970 1.34 -21.65 -30.78
N TRP A 971 0.13 -22.19 -30.60
CA TRP A 971 -0.27 -22.88 -29.37
C TRP A 971 0.46 -24.22 -29.22
N GLN A 972 1.09 -24.42 -28.08
CA GLN A 972 1.81 -25.64 -27.70
C GLN A 972 1.26 -26.21 -26.40
N ASN A 973 1.16 -27.54 -26.30
CA ASN A 973 0.92 -28.19 -25.01
C ASN A 973 2.26 -28.49 -24.34
N ILE A 974 2.55 -27.81 -23.24
CA ILE A 974 3.84 -27.88 -22.57
C ILE A 974 3.69 -28.63 -21.26
N SER A 975 4.56 -29.60 -21.02
CA SER A 975 4.61 -30.27 -19.72
C SER A 975 5.18 -29.29 -18.68
N ALA A 976 4.53 -29.22 -17.54
CA ALA A 976 4.87 -28.31 -16.46
C ALA A 976 4.74 -29.06 -15.14
N SER A 977 5.67 -29.97 -14.88
CA SER A 977 5.72 -30.69 -13.60
C SER A 977 5.74 -29.70 -12.42
N LEU A 978 5.44 -30.14 -11.20
CA LEU A 978 5.44 -29.23 -10.06
C LEU A 978 6.80 -28.54 -9.84
N ALA A 979 7.90 -29.17 -10.27
CA ALA A 979 9.25 -28.60 -10.16
C ALA A 979 9.56 -27.53 -11.22
N GLU A 980 8.82 -27.48 -12.33
CA GLU A 980 9.17 -26.72 -13.52
C GLU A 980 8.09 -25.70 -13.88
N ILE A 981 8.55 -24.55 -14.37
CA ILE A 981 7.74 -23.54 -15.03
C ILE A 981 8.05 -23.55 -16.53
N PRO A 982 7.05 -23.49 -17.43
CA PRO A 982 7.29 -23.25 -18.84
C PRO A 982 8.06 -21.94 -19.06
N ILE A 983 9.29 -22.08 -19.56
CA ILE A 983 10.17 -20.95 -19.87
C ILE A 983 10.96 -21.24 -21.15
N PHE A 984 11.01 -20.23 -22.01
CA PHE A 984 11.59 -20.33 -23.34
C PHE A 984 12.57 -19.21 -23.59
N ALA A 985 13.77 -19.54 -24.04
CA ALA A 985 14.70 -18.57 -24.57
C ALA A 985 14.47 -18.38 -26.07
N LYS A 986 14.40 -17.12 -26.51
CA LYS A 986 14.21 -16.77 -27.92
C LYS A 986 15.41 -17.22 -28.77
N TYR A 987 15.16 -17.79 -29.94
CA TYR A 987 16.22 -18.14 -30.89
C TYR A 987 17.02 -16.90 -31.32
N GLY A 988 18.35 -16.97 -31.22
CA GLY A 988 19.28 -15.89 -31.50
C GLY A 988 19.64 -15.03 -30.27
N SER A 989 19.19 -15.42 -29.08
CA SER A 989 19.55 -14.76 -27.81
C SER A 989 20.90 -15.22 -27.25
N LEU A 990 21.44 -14.39 -26.36
CA LEU A 990 22.64 -14.63 -25.58
C LEU A 990 22.27 -14.46 -24.11
N ILE A 991 22.21 -15.54 -23.34
CA ILE A 991 21.80 -15.50 -21.93
C ILE A 991 23.06 -15.63 -21.05
N PRO A 992 23.52 -14.54 -20.40
CA PRO A 992 24.63 -14.60 -19.46
C PRO A 992 24.15 -15.16 -18.11
N LEU A 993 24.90 -16.14 -17.61
CA LEU A 993 24.67 -16.83 -16.34
C LEU A 993 25.95 -16.81 -15.51
N THR A 994 25.82 -16.95 -14.21
CA THR A 994 26.97 -17.09 -13.31
C THR A 994 26.82 -18.30 -12.41
N PHE A 995 27.94 -18.92 -12.07
CA PHE A 995 28.00 -20.06 -11.16
C PHE A 995 29.19 -19.91 -10.20
N ASP A 996 29.09 -20.50 -9.03
CA ASP A 996 30.21 -20.63 -8.08
C ASP A 996 31.00 -21.91 -8.44
N ASP A 997 30.61 -23.06 -7.89
CA ASP A 997 31.31 -24.32 -8.13
C ASP A 997 30.70 -25.18 -9.25
N GLU A 998 29.42 -25.53 -9.18
CA GLU A 998 28.78 -26.43 -10.16
C GLU A 998 28.05 -25.63 -11.25
N ILE A 999 28.37 -25.88 -12.53
CA ILE A 999 27.67 -25.26 -13.67
C ILE A 999 26.36 -26.03 -13.91
N LYS A 1000 25.35 -25.74 -13.08
CA LYS A 1000 24.03 -26.35 -13.14
C LYS A 1000 22.98 -25.42 -12.53
N LEU A 1001 21.84 -25.28 -13.20
CA LEU A 1001 20.74 -24.47 -12.69
C LEU A 1001 20.24 -25.01 -11.35
N GLY A 1002 20.04 -24.10 -10.40
CA GLY A 1002 19.64 -24.42 -9.04
C GLY A 1002 20.73 -25.06 -8.18
N ALA A 1003 21.98 -25.14 -8.66
CA ALA A 1003 23.13 -25.43 -7.81
C ALA A 1003 23.32 -24.35 -6.74
N SER A 1004 23.94 -24.69 -5.61
CA SER A 1004 24.13 -23.75 -4.51
C SER A 1004 24.91 -22.52 -4.97
N MET A 1005 24.38 -21.34 -4.66
CA MET A 1005 24.97 -20.04 -4.92
C MET A 1005 25.21 -19.31 -3.59
N PRO A 1006 26.23 -18.45 -3.51
CA PRO A 1006 26.41 -17.54 -2.37
C PRO A 1006 25.39 -16.40 -2.40
N SER A 1007 25.13 -15.81 -1.22
CA SER A 1007 24.38 -14.55 -1.10
C SER A 1007 25.17 -13.35 -1.62
N ASP A 1008 26.49 -13.32 -1.41
CA ASP A 1008 27.40 -12.38 -2.08
C ASP A 1008 27.29 -12.53 -3.61
N ILE A 1009 26.69 -11.53 -4.24
CA ILE A 1009 26.39 -11.46 -5.67
C ILE A 1009 27.63 -11.37 -6.58
N ASP A 1010 28.79 -11.04 -6.01
CA ASP A 1010 30.03 -10.83 -6.76
C ASP A 1010 31.02 -12.00 -6.60
N LYS A 1011 30.80 -12.86 -5.59
CA LYS A 1011 31.60 -14.06 -5.34
C LYS A 1011 31.60 -15.12 -6.47
N PRO A 1012 30.48 -15.40 -7.18
CA PRO A 1012 30.48 -16.39 -8.26
C PRO A 1012 31.58 -16.13 -9.30
N ASN A 1013 32.41 -17.14 -9.56
CA ASN A 1013 33.64 -16.99 -10.34
C ASN A 1013 33.60 -17.59 -11.75
N LYS A 1014 32.46 -18.19 -12.16
CA LYS A 1014 32.25 -18.74 -13.51
C LYS A 1014 31.18 -17.96 -14.23
N LEU A 1015 31.56 -17.30 -15.32
CA LEU A 1015 30.64 -16.64 -16.24
C LEU A 1015 30.35 -17.58 -17.41
N VAL A 1016 29.08 -17.95 -17.59
CA VAL A 1016 28.60 -18.81 -18.67
C VAL A 1016 27.74 -18.00 -19.62
N LEU A 1017 28.09 -17.94 -20.90
CA LEU A 1017 27.22 -17.38 -21.93
C LEU A 1017 26.52 -18.50 -22.70
N LEU A 1018 25.20 -18.61 -22.53
CA LEU A 1018 24.35 -19.53 -23.27
C LEU A 1018 23.93 -18.90 -24.60
N ILE A 1019 24.42 -19.47 -25.70
CA ILE A 1019 24.07 -19.11 -27.06
C ILE A 1019 22.89 -19.96 -27.52
N VAL A 1020 21.75 -19.31 -27.75
CA VAL A 1020 20.50 -20.00 -28.11
C VAL A 1020 20.34 -20.02 -29.62
N GLY A 1021 20.71 -21.14 -30.23
CA GLY A 1021 20.63 -21.33 -31.68
C GLY A 1021 21.66 -20.49 -32.43
N LYS A 1022 21.24 -19.85 -33.51
CA LYS A 1022 22.11 -19.05 -34.38
C LYS A 1022 21.88 -17.56 -34.17
N ILE A 1023 22.95 -16.85 -33.82
CA ILE A 1023 22.95 -15.41 -33.57
C ILE A 1023 23.04 -14.66 -34.91
N ALA A 1024 21.93 -14.14 -35.43
CA ALA A 1024 21.90 -13.46 -36.73
C ALA A 1024 22.45 -12.02 -36.70
N LYS A 1025 22.47 -11.38 -35.52
CA LYS A 1025 22.97 -10.01 -35.29
C LYS A 1025 24.02 -10.06 -34.21
N THR A 1026 25.07 -9.24 -34.30
CA THR A 1026 26.09 -9.14 -33.24
C THR A 1026 25.43 -8.91 -31.88
N GLN A 1027 25.72 -9.78 -30.92
CA GLN A 1027 25.34 -9.62 -29.52
C GLN A 1027 26.54 -9.12 -28.72
N ILE A 1028 26.28 -8.24 -27.77
CA ILE A 1028 27.29 -7.67 -26.88
C ILE A 1028 26.87 -7.94 -25.43
N PHE A 1029 27.75 -8.57 -24.67
CA PHE A 1029 27.65 -8.69 -23.23
C PHE A 1029 28.78 -7.88 -22.58
N THR A 1030 28.46 -7.09 -21.56
CA THR A 1030 29.48 -6.34 -20.78
C THR A 1030 29.62 -7.01 -19.42
N ALA A 1031 30.82 -7.53 -19.14
CA ALA A 1031 31.14 -8.13 -17.85
C ALA A 1031 31.27 -7.06 -16.75
N ASP A 1032 31.27 -7.49 -15.49
CA ASP A 1032 31.32 -6.60 -14.32
C ASP A 1032 32.58 -5.70 -14.33
N ASN A 1033 33.70 -6.22 -14.82
CA ASN A 1033 34.95 -5.46 -14.98
C ASN A 1033 35.00 -4.55 -16.23
N GLY A 1034 33.89 -4.41 -16.96
CA GLY A 1034 33.78 -3.58 -18.16
C GLY A 1034 34.28 -4.24 -19.44
N VAL A 1035 34.71 -5.50 -19.42
CA VAL A 1035 35.10 -6.22 -20.64
C VAL A 1035 33.88 -6.53 -21.48
N GLU A 1036 33.94 -6.16 -22.76
CA GLU A 1036 32.89 -6.43 -23.73
C GLU A 1036 33.17 -7.73 -24.46
N VAL A 1037 32.20 -8.64 -24.46
CA VAL A 1037 32.19 -9.88 -25.22
C VAL A 1037 31.27 -9.71 -26.42
N TYR A 1038 31.85 -9.82 -27.61
CA TYR A 1038 31.18 -9.71 -28.90
C TYR A 1038 30.96 -11.08 -29.50
N VAL A 1039 29.70 -11.46 -29.68
CA VAL A 1039 29.32 -12.71 -30.37
C VAL A 1039 28.77 -12.37 -31.75
N VAL A 1040 29.53 -12.71 -32.79
CA VAL A 1040 29.25 -12.36 -34.19
C VAL A 1040 29.10 -13.62 -35.02
N MET A 1041 28.01 -13.76 -35.77
CA MET A 1041 27.92 -14.79 -36.80
C MET A 1041 28.25 -14.21 -38.18
N ASN A 1042 29.08 -14.91 -38.94
CA ASN A 1042 29.33 -14.55 -40.34
C ASN A 1042 28.28 -15.19 -41.27
N SER A 1043 28.25 -14.77 -42.53
CA SER A 1043 27.33 -15.28 -43.55
C SER A 1043 27.51 -16.77 -43.89
N GLN A 1044 28.59 -17.40 -43.43
CA GLN A 1044 28.88 -18.83 -43.59
C GLN A 1044 28.42 -19.66 -42.37
N GLY A 1045 27.85 -19.03 -41.35
CA GLY A 1045 27.36 -19.69 -40.14
C GLY A 1045 28.42 -19.92 -39.06
N HIS A 1046 29.62 -19.36 -39.19
CA HIS A 1046 30.62 -19.41 -38.12
C HIS A 1046 30.30 -18.38 -37.04
N VAL A 1047 30.25 -18.82 -35.78
CA VAL A 1047 30.19 -17.94 -34.61
C VAL A 1047 31.62 -17.56 -34.22
N LYS A 1048 31.91 -16.27 -34.26
CA LYS A 1048 33.16 -15.69 -33.77
C LYS A 1048 32.86 -14.95 -32.46
N VAL A 1049 33.55 -15.34 -31.40
CA VAL A 1049 33.51 -14.65 -30.11
C VAL A 1049 34.82 -13.87 -29.94
N ASN A 1050 34.73 -12.56 -29.70
CA ASN A 1050 35.87 -11.71 -29.37
C ASN A 1050 35.62 -11.03 -28.02
N TYR A 1051 36.66 -10.72 -27.27
CA TYR A 1051 36.58 -9.97 -26.01
C TYR A 1051 37.59 -8.82 -26.03
N SER A 1052 37.23 -7.68 -25.41
CA SER A 1052 38.04 -6.45 -25.47
C SER A 1052 39.22 -6.40 -24.50
N GLY A 1053 39.30 -7.31 -23.52
CA GLY A 1053 40.33 -7.34 -22.48
C GLY A 1053 40.35 -8.67 -21.70
N GLU A 1054 41.10 -8.72 -20.60
CA GLU A 1054 41.16 -9.90 -19.72
C GLU A 1054 39.89 -10.03 -18.89
N LEU A 1055 39.26 -11.20 -18.95
CA LEU A 1055 38.11 -11.54 -18.11
C LEU A 1055 38.58 -11.88 -16.69
N ASP A 1056 37.83 -11.42 -15.69
CA ASP A 1056 38.11 -11.60 -14.26
C ASP A 1056 37.55 -12.90 -13.67
N LYS A 1057 36.71 -13.60 -14.44
CA LYS A 1057 36.03 -14.85 -14.10
C LYS A 1057 36.41 -15.95 -15.10
N GLN A 1058 36.33 -17.21 -14.69
CA GLN A 1058 36.42 -18.34 -15.61
C GLN A 1058 35.28 -18.24 -16.62
N PHE A 1059 35.61 -18.19 -17.91
CA PHE A 1059 34.64 -17.91 -18.95
C PHE A 1059 34.27 -19.19 -19.71
N ILE A 1060 32.97 -19.44 -19.84
CA ILE A 1060 32.44 -20.62 -20.52
C ILE A 1060 31.42 -20.18 -21.57
N LEU A 1061 31.57 -20.68 -22.80
CA LEU A 1061 30.54 -20.59 -23.82
C LEU A 1061 29.78 -21.91 -23.89
N THR A 1062 28.46 -21.85 -23.92
CA THR A 1062 27.63 -23.05 -24.10
C THR A 1062 26.56 -22.83 -25.17
N PHE A 1063 26.17 -23.90 -25.87
CA PHE A 1063 25.34 -23.81 -27.07
C PHE A 1063 24.17 -24.78 -27.01
N THR A 1064 22.98 -24.31 -27.37
CA THR A 1064 21.80 -25.17 -27.53
C THR A 1064 21.82 -25.99 -28.82
N GLU A 1065 22.58 -25.55 -29.83
CA GLU A 1065 22.92 -26.31 -31.04
C GLU A 1065 24.41 -26.67 -31.01
N THR A 1066 24.75 -27.96 -31.11
CA THR A 1066 26.15 -28.41 -31.03
C THR A 1066 26.97 -27.91 -32.24
N PRO A 1067 28.10 -27.19 -32.01
CA PRO A 1067 29.00 -26.81 -33.09
C PRO A 1067 29.61 -28.03 -33.79
N ILE A 1068 29.82 -27.92 -35.11
CA ILE A 1068 30.46 -28.99 -35.90
C ILE A 1068 31.97 -29.04 -35.61
N GLU A 1069 32.61 -27.87 -35.61
CA GLU A 1069 34.04 -27.67 -35.33
C GLU A 1069 34.22 -26.42 -34.47
N VAL A 1070 35.20 -26.45 -33.56
CA VAL A 1070 35.52 -25.31 -32.70
C VAL A 1070 37.03 -25.07 -32.72
N HIS A 1071 37.39 -23.82 -32.97
CA HIS A 1071 38.77 -23.35 -32.95
C HIS A 1071 38.95 -22.24 -31.92
N VAL A 1072 39.87 -22.42 -30.98
CA VAL A 1072 40.31 -21.39 -30.03
C VAL A 1072 41.73 -21.00 -30.41
N ASN A 1073 41.98 -19.73 -30.71
CA ASN A 1073 43.28 -19.23 -31.18
C ASN A 1073 43.86 -20.05 -32.36
N ASN A 1074 43.00 -20.40 -33.33
CA ASN A 1074 43.28 -21.25 -34.49
C ASN A 1074 43.64 -22.72 -34.19
N GLN A 1075 43.50 -23.18 -32.95
CA GLN A 1075 43.65 -24.60 -32.58
C GLN A 1075 42.29 -25.26 -32.43
N GLN A 1076 42.09 -26.40 -33.10
CA GLN A 1076 40.87 -27.19 -32.96
C GLN A 1076 40.82 -27.84 -31.57
N ILE A 1077 39.69 -27.72 -30.88
CA ILE A 1077 39.49 -28.32 -29.55
C ILE A 1077 38.41 -29.41 -29.58
N ASN A 1078 38.55 -30.38 -28.69
CA ASN A 1078 37.59 -31.48 -28.56
C ASN A 1078 36.32 -31.02 -27.82
N PRO A 1079 35.17 -31.67 -28.08
CA PRO A 1079 33.94 -31.41 -27.35
C PRO A 1079 34.10 -31.61 -25.84
N VAL A 1080 33.66 -30.61 -25.07
CA VAL A 1080 33.36 -30.74 -23.64
C VAL A 1080 31.86 -30.51 -23.47
N PHE A 1081 31.24 -31.20 -22.51
CA PHE A 1081 29.82 -31.04 -22.23
C PHE A 1081 29.61 -30.64 -20.77
N ILE A 1082 28.64 -29.76 -20.54
CA ILE A 1082 28.14 -29.40 -19.21
C ILE A 1082 26.68 -29.81 -19.10
N ASP A 1083 26.22 -30.08 -17.89
CA ASP A 1083 24.80 -30.33 -17.62
C ASP A 1083 24.15 -29.10 -16.99
N LEU A 1084 23.60 -28.23 -17.83
CA LEU A 1084 22.99 -26.99 -17.35
C LEU A 1084 21.62 -27.25 -16.67
N ALA A 1085 20.79 -28.13 -17.21
CA ALA A 1085 19.39 -28.33 -16.78
C ALA A 1085 18.92 -29.80 -16.87
N GLY A 1086 19.79 -30.76 -16.58
CA GLY A 1086 19.54 -32.21 -16.67
C GLY A 1086 19.86 -32.85 -18.03
N ARG A 1087 20.48 -32.12 -18.96
CA ARG A 1087 20.89 -32.59 -20.30
C ARG A 1087 22.21 -31.96 -20.74
N PRO A 1088 23.07 -32.73 -21.45
CA PRO A 1088 24.38 -32.26 -21.87
C PRO A 1088 24.27 -31.18 -22.95
N LEU A 1089 24.90 -30.03 -22.71
CA LEU A 1089 25.14 -28.97 -23.69
C LEU A 1089 26.63 -28.87 -23.98
N TYR A 1090 26.97 -28.61 -25.24
CA TYR A 1090 28.37 -28.42 -25.64
C TYR A 1090 28.91 -27.15 -24.99
N ALA A 1091 30.10 -27.23 -24.39
CA ALA A 1091 30.76 -26.13 -23.70
C ALA A 1091 32.21 -25.93 -24.14
N ILE A 1092 32.66 -24.68 -24.09
CA ILE A 1092 34.04 -24.26 -24.34
C ILE A 1092 34.52 -23.48 -23.12
N TYR A 1093 35.63 -23.90 -22.53
CA TYR A 1093 36.31 -23.17 -21.46
C TYR A 1093 37.39 -22.29 -22.09
N ILE A 1094 37.38 -20.99 -21.78
CA ILE A 1094 38.30 -19.99 -22.32
C ILE A 1094 39.19 -19.46 -21.19
#